data_AF-A0A5N5P4U5-F1
#
_entry.id   AF-A0A5N5P4U5-F1
#
_cell.length_a   1.000
_cell.length_b   1.000
_cell.length_c   1.000
_cell.angle_alpha   90.00
_cell.angle_beta   90.00
_cell.angle_gamma   90.00
#
_symmetry.space_group_name_H-M   'P 1'
#
loop_
_entity.id
_entity.type
_entity.pdbx_description
1 polymer ?
#
loop_
_entity_poly.entity_id
_entity_poly.type
_entity_poly.pdbx_seq_one_letter_code
_entity_poly.pdbx_strand_id
1 'polypeptide(L)'
;MAGSALSVEEFLKECQKSGDAAYGAFRSLLERLEDPNTRTAARIFLSDLYKSVGDSDQCLEQYHFQIQDIYLDQYQGLGSQGRKKLTMMVIPSIFMPENWSYTFYEGLNRHPDSIFKDKTVAELGCGNGWISIALAEKCLPSKVYGLDINPRAVKVSWINLYLNALDEKGQVIYDAEKKTLLDRVEFYESDLLSYIRDHNIELERIVGCIPQILNPNPDAMSKMITENASEEFLHSLSNYCALQGFVEDQFGLGLIARAVEEGITVIKPMGIMIFNMGGRPGQAVCKRLFERRGFHAADTDISALVEIEKNSPHRFEFFMGLTGDQPICARTAWAYGQAGGRIAHALSVYSCQLRQPNQVKKIFEFLKNGFHDVSSSLDLFFEDDSVADEKIPFLASFADQLKENSCFPYEPPAGSIYFRNLIASFLKTYHHIPLNSDNVVVFPSRAVAIENALHLFSPRLAIVDEHLTQHLPRKWLTSLAIESAEGDDPSKDVITVIEAPRQSDLMVELIKKLKPQVVITGMAHYEAVTSSAFAHLLEVTREIGCRLFLDISDHFELSSLPSSNGVLKYLAGTSLPSHAAIVCGLVKNQVYADLEVAFVISEEETILKALSKTVEVLEGNTTPIRQHYYGCLFHELLAFQLANRHPVVKRESEKAKSDKLIGFSSSASSVLDYSELSISGAEISTLIHMDVDQSFLPTPSPVKAAIFEGFVRQNLAESEIDVTSGMKQFIKRNYGFPTDSSTEFVYADSTQALFNRLVLCCINEGGTLCFPAGSNGNYVSAANFLKANIMSIPTDSGTGFKLTGSLLDGALQTVNKPWVYISGPTINPTGLLYSSKEMETILTTCSKFGARVVIDTSVSGLEYNIEGWGGWDLEPTLSKLNSSRGQSFCVSLLGGLSLKILSGALKFGFLALNHPLLVDTLHSFPGLSKPHSTVRYAIKKLLGLNEQKSELRVAVAEQSKNLQSRCQRLKETLEKCGWDVLEPQGGISMVAKPSAYLNKVIKIRHSPKDDGKATGTYEVKLDDSVIREAMVKSTGLCINSGLWTGIPGYCRFTFALEESDFKRALDCITKFKDVINN
;
A
#
# COMPACT_ATOMS: atom_id res chain seq x y z
N MET A 1 -0.63 -45.16 -49.37
CA MET A 1 -0.90 -46.62 -49.38
C MET A 1 -2.07 -46.85 -48.47
N ALA A 2 -3.15 -47.45 -48.96
CA ALA A 2 -4.31 -47.81 -48.14
C ALA A 2 -3.89 -48.91 -47.16
N GLY A 3 -3.74 -48.56 -45.88
CA GLY A 3 -3.41 -49.51 -44.83
C GLY A 3 -4.56 -50.49 -44.63
N SER A 4 -4.28 -51.78 -44.78
CA SER A 4 -5.23 -52.84 -44.47
C SER A 4 -5.75 -52.66 -43.04
N ALA A 5 -7.07 -52.75 -42.85
CA ALA A 5 -7.63 -52.86 -41.51
C ALA A 5 -7.05 -54.11 -40.84
N LEU A 6 -6.15 -53.92 -39.86
CA LEU A 6 -5.69 -55.00 -38.98
C LEU A 6 -6.91 -55.73 -38.44
N SER A 7 -6.91 -57.06 -38.55
CA SER A 7 -7.93 -57.88 -37.89
C SER A 7 -7.81 -57.72 -36.36
N VAL A 8 -8.90 -57.96 -35.62
CA VAL A 8 -8.89 -57.87 -34.14
C VAL A 8 -7.81 -58.77 -33.55
N GLU A 9 -7.58 -59.96 -34.12
CA GLU A 9 -6.51 -60.87 -33.69
C GLU A 9 -5.10 -60.32 -33.91
N GLU A 10 -4.84 -59.65 -35.04
CA GLU A 10 -3.55 -59.03 -35.32
C GLU A 10 -3.30 -57.83 -34.41
N PHE A 11 -4.34 -57.03 -34.14
CA PHE A 11 -4.26 -55.92 -33.18
C PHE A 11 -3.93 -56.41 -31.78
N LEU A 12 -4.63 -57.45 -31.29
CA LEU A 12 -4.37 -58.04 -29.98
C LEU A 12 -2.96 -58.64 -29.89
N LYS A 13 -2.46 -59.28 -30.95
CA LYS A 13 -1.05 -59.76 -31.00
C LYS A 13 -0.04 -58.63 -30.94
N GLU A 14 -0.35 -57.46 -31.51
CA GLU A 14 0.51 -56.28 -31.41
C GLU A 14 0.52 -55.75 -29.97
N CYS A 15 -0.65 -55.65 -29.35
CA CYS A 15 -0.80 -55.19 -27.97
C CYS A 15 -0.07 -56.08 -26.96
N GLN A 16 -0.01 -57.40 -27.17
CA GLN A 16 0.71 -58.36 -26.30
C GLN A 16 2.23 -58.11 -26.17
N LYS A 17 2.83 -57.34 -27.09
CA LYS A 17 4.29 -57.16 -27.12
C LYS A 17 4.81 -56.28 -25.98
N SER A 18 4.10 -55.20 -25.68
CA SER A 18 4.37 -54.25 -24.59
C SER A 18 3.26 -53.22 -24.52
N GLY A 19 3.14 -52.49 -23.40
CA GLY A 19 2.17 -51.39 -23.30
C GLY A 19 2.49 -50.21 -24.22
N ASP A 20 3.75 -49.99 -24.59
CA ASP A 20 4.12 -49.04 -25.66
C ASP A 20 3.59 -49.47 -27.03
N ALA A 21 3.65 -50.77 -27.36
CA ALA A 21 3.09 -51.29 -28.61
C ALA A 21 1.56 -51.19 -28.61
N ALA A 22 0.91 -51.50 -27.48
CA ALA A 22 -0.52 -51.32 -27.31
C ALA A 22 -0.94 -49.85 -27.48
N TYR A 23 -0.24 -48.92 -26.82
CA TYR A 23 -0.47 -47.48 -26.96
C TYR A 23 -0.27 -47.02 -28.41
N GLY A 24 0.79 -47.46 -29.08
CA GLY A 24 1.05 -47.14 -30.50
C GLY A 24 -0.07 -47.62 -31.44
N ALA A 25 -0.62 -48.81 -31.17
CA ALA A 25 -1.77 -49.35 -31.91
C ALA A 25 -3.04 -48.51 -31.67
N PHE A 26 -3.33 -48.13 -30.42
CA PHE A 26 -4.46 -47.25 -30.08
C PHE A 26 -4.30 -45.82 -30.61
N ARG A 27 -3.08 -45.28 -30.64
CA ARG A 27 -2.80 -43.99 -31.28
C ARG A 27 -3.14 -44.01 -32.77
N SER A 28 -2.71 -45.06 -33.47
CA SER A 28 -3.04 -45.26 -34.89
C SER A 28 -4.55 -45.41 -35.12
N LEU A 29 -5.24 -46.05 -34.17
CA LEU A 29 -6.69 -46.17 -34.19
C LEU A 29 -7.38 -44.82 -33.93
N LEU A 30 -6.85 -43.99 -33.04
CA LEU A 30 -7.35 -42.65 -32.79
C LEU A 30 -7.25 -41.76 -34.04
N GLU A 31 -6.14 -41.80 -34.77
CA GLU A 31 -6.01 -41.04 -36.05
C GLU A 31 -7.14 -41.40 -37.04
N ARG A 32 -7.55 -42.67 -37.07
CA ARG A 32 -8.69 -43.13 -37.88
C ARG A 32 -10.05 -42.74 -37.30
N LEU A 33 -10.17 -42.57 -35.98
CA LEU A 33 -11.38 -42.05 -35.34
C LEU A 33 -11.52 -40.54 -35.60
N GLU A 34 -10.42 -39.80 -35.62
CA GLU A 34 -10.40 -38.37 -35.89
C GLU A 34 -10.80 -38.06 -37.34
N ASP A 35 -10.33 -38.84 -38.33
CA ASP A 35 -10.71 -38.69 -39.73
C ASP A 35 -12.17 -39.11 -40.01
N PRO A 36 -13.06 -38.17 -40.42
CA PRO A 36 -14.46 -38.48 -40.71
C PRO A 36 -14.69 -39.59 -41.74
N ASN A 37 -13.75 -39.81 -42.66
CA ASN A 37 -13.88 -40.83 -43.71
C ASN A 37 -13.64 -42.25 -43.17
N THR A 38 -12.85 -42.39 -42.10
CA THR A 38 -12.46 -43.69 -41.53
C THR A 38 -13.07 -43.95 -40.16
N ARG A 39 -13.66 -42.93 -39.52
CA ARG A 39 -14.27 -42.96 -38.18
C ARG A 39 -15.27 -44.08 -37.96
N THR A 40 -16.23 -44.24 -38.86
CA THR A 40 -17.28 -45.27 -38.73
C THR A 40 -16.68 -46.67 -38.68
N ALA A 41 -15.74 -46.97 -39.57
CA ALA A 41 -15.06 -48.26 -39.61
C ALA A 41 -14.16 -48.48 -38.37
N ALA A 42 -13.49 -47.42 -37.90
CA ALA A 42 -12.67 -47.48 -36.68
C ALA A 42 -13.52 -47.70 -35.42
N ARG A 43 -14.71 -47.09 -35.34
CA ARG A 43 -15.65 -47.29 -34.22
C ARG A 43 -16.27 -48.68 -34.21
N ILE A 44 -16.60 -49.23 -35.37
CA ILE A 44 -17.06 -50.63 -35.50
C ILE A 44 -15.95 -51.58 -35.03
N PHE A 45 -14.70 -51.34 -35.46
CA PHE A 45 -13.55 -52.11 -35.01
C PHE A 45 -13.39 -52.07 -33.48
N LEU A 46 -13.55 -50.90 -32.83
CA LEU A 46 -13.55 -50.80 -31.36
C LEU A 46 -14.67 -51.62 -30.70
N SER A 47 -15.87 -51.68 -31.28
CA SER A 47 -16.95 -52.54 -30.79
C SER A 47 -16.57 -54.02 -30.84
N ASP A 48 -15.98 -54.45 -31.96
CA ASP A 48 -15.57 -55.84 -32.17
C ASP A 48 -14.40 -56.22 -31.26
N LEU A 49 -13.46 -55.29 -31.05
CA LEU A 49 -12.38 -55.43 -30.07
C LEU A 49 -12.95 -55.65 -28.67
N TYR A 50 -13.87 -54.80 -28.20
CA TYR A 50 -14.49 -54.96 -26.89
C TYR A 50 -15.23 -56.30 -26.73
N LYS A 51 -15.97 -56.73 -27.77
CA LYS A 51 -16.66 -58.04 -27.78
C LYS A 51 -15.68 -59.22 -27.69
N SER A 52 -14.45 -59.06 -28.20
CA SER A 52 -13.43 -60.12 -28.21
C SER A 52 -12.68 -60.27 -26.88
N VAL A 53 -12.48 -59.19 -26.13
CA VAL A 53 -11.73 -59.21 -24.86
C VAL A 53 -12.63 -59.23 -23.62
N GLY A 54 -13.84 -58.70 -23.71
CA GLY A 54 -14.80 -58.62 -22.59
C GLY A 54 -14.31 -57.74 -21.43
N ASP A 55 -15.07 -57.79 -20.33
CA ASP A 55 -14.73 -57.14 -19.05
C ASP A 55 -13.99 -58.15 -18.15
N SER A 56 -12.74 -58.45 -18.51
CA SER A 56 -11.89 -59.40 -17.79
C SER A 56 -10.68 -58.69 -17.20
N ASP A 57 -10.46 -58.84 -15.88
CA ASP A 57 -9.29 -58.29 -15.17
C ASP A 57 -7.95 -58.79 -15.76
N GLN A 58 -7.96 -59.93 -16.46
CA GLN A 58 -6.78 -60.51 -17.13
C GLN A 58 -6.37 -59.75 -18.41
N CYS A 59 -7.24 -58.88 -18.94
CA CYS A 59 -6.99 -58.15 -20.18
C CYS A 59 -5.85 -57.13 -20.02
N LEU A 60 -5.77 -56.45 -18.88
CA LEU A 60 -4.72 -55.47 -18.63
C LEU A 60 -3.34 -56.13 -18.54
N GLU A 61 -3.23 -57.28 -17.89
CA GLU A 61 -1.98 -58.05 -17.76
C GLU A 61 -1.54 -58.67 -19.10
N GLN A 62 -2.50 -59.14 -19.91
CA GLN A 62 -2.20 -59.86 -21.14
C GLN A 62 -2.00 -58.94 -22.36
N TYR A 63 -2.78 -57.86 -22.45
CA TYR A 63 -2.83 -56.99 -23.63
C TYR A 63 -2.44 -55.54 -23.34
N HIS A 64 -2.09 -55.20 -22.10
CA HIS A 64 -1.71 -53.85 -21.70
C HIS A 64 -2.79 -52.78 -21.95
N PHE A 65 -4.07 -53.17 -21.96
CA PHE A 65 -5.22 -52.28 -21.89
C PHE A 65 -6.43 -53.02 -21.30
N GLN A 66 -7.40 -52.27 -20.80
CA GLN A 66 -8.69 -52.80 -20.37
C GLN A 66 -9.81 -51.87 -20.86
N ILE A 67 -10.95 -52.45 -21.24
CA ILE A 67 -12.18 -51.72 -21.55
C ILE A 67 -13.24 -52.19 -20.55
N GLN A 68 -13.83 -51.26 -19.81
CA GLN A 68 -14.80 -51.54 -18.76
C GLN A 68 -15.98 -50.57 -18.82
N ASP A 69 -17.11 -50.97 -18.25
CA ASP A 69 -18.28 -50.10 -18.11
C ASP A 69 -18.32 -49.41 -16.74
N ILE A 70 -18.45 -48.09 -16.73
CA ILE A 70 -18.70 -47.28 -15.54
C ILE A 70 -20.20 -46.99 -15.47
N TYR A 71 -20.86 -47.39 -14.38
CA TYR A 71 -22.29 -47.14 -14.17
C TYR A 71 -22.52 -45.81 -13.46
N LEU A 72 -23.41 -44.96 -14.01
CA LEU A 72 -23.64 -43.61 -13.51
C LEU A 72 -24.83 -43.50 -12.53
N ASP A 73 -25.74 -44.47 -12.51
CA ASP A 73 -26.95 -44.50 -11.67
C ASP A 73 -26.90 -45.65 -10.64
N GLN A 74 -27.06 -45.33 -9.34
CA GLN A 74 -27.33 -46.34 -8.29
C GLN A 74 -28.77 -46.29 -7.74
N TYR A 75 -29.56 -45.24 -8.02
CA TYR A 75 -30.94 -45.10 -7.52
C TYR A 75 -31.97 -45.26 -8.64
N GLN A 76 -32.58 -46.45 -8.72
CA GLN A 76 -33.78 -46.69 -9.53
C GLN A 76 -34.98 -45.97 -8.90
N GLY A 77 -35.25 -44.73 -9.31
CA GLY A 77 -36.50 -44.10 -8.89
C GLY A 77 -36.60 -42.60 -9.06
N LEU A 78 -36.38 -42.06 -10.27
CA LEU A 78 -37.02 -40.84 -10.78
C LEU A 78 -36.48 -40.51 -12.19
N GLY A 79 -37.15 -41.02 -13.23
CA GLY A 79 -37.36 -40.33 -14.52
C GLY A 79 -36.21 -39.77 -15.38
N SER A 80 -34.93 -39.93 -15.07
CA SER A 80 -33.84 -39.35 -15.89
C SER A 80 -33.66 -40.11 -17.22
N GLN A 81 -33.90 -39.45 -18.36
CA GLN A 81 -33.68 -39.98 -19.72
C GLN A 81 -32.18 -39.95 -20.15
N GLY A 82 -31.26 -40.14 -19.21
CA GLY A 82 -29.81 -40.11 -19.47
C GLY A 82 -29.21 -41.49 -19.73
N ARG A 83 -28.00 -41.53 -20.30
CA ARG A 83 -27.21 -42.76 -20.46
C ARG A 83 -26.82 -43.35 -19.09
N LYS A 84 -27.08 -44.64 -18.90
CA LYS A 84 -26.87 -45.36 -17.63
C LYS A 84 -25.44 -45.84 -17.37
N LYS A 85 -24.62 -45.94 -18.42
CA LYS A 85 -23.24 -46.44 -18.36
C LYS A 85 -22.33 -45.76 -19.37
N LEU A 86 -21.05 -45.59 -19.06
CA LEU A 86 -19.99 -45.16 -19.97
C LEU A 86 -19.03 -46.32 -20.22
N THR A 87 -18.71 -46.61 -21.48
CA THR A 87 -17.69 -47.61 -21.82
C THR A 87 -16.34 -46.91 -21.94
N MET A 88 -15.40 -47.29 -21.08
CA MET A 88 -14.13 -46.59 -20.89
C MET A 88 -12.95 -47.53 -21.06
N MET A 89 -11.95 -47.08 -21.81
CA MET A 89 -10.66 -47.72 -21.97
C MET A 89 -9.62 -47.12 -21.01
N VAL A 90 -8.72 -47.95 -20.50
CA VAL A 90 -7.56 -47.57 -19.71
C VAL A 90 -6.34 -48.37 -20.16
N ILE A 91 -5.14 -47.83 -19.91
CA ILE A 91 -3.83 -48.47 -20.17
C ILE A 91 -2.96 -48.33 -18.91
N PRO A 92 -1.88 -49.15 -18.74
CA PRO A 92 -1.06 -49.17 -17.53
C PRO A 92 -0.47 -47.83 -17.08
N SER A 93 -0.34 -46.85 -17.99
CA SER A 93 0.21 -45.52 -17.69
C SER A 93 -0.84 -44.50 -17.19
N ILE A 94 -2.09 -44.91 -16.96
CA ILE A 94 -3.21 -44.08 -16.50
C ILE A 94 -3.94 -44.80 -15.35
N PHE A 95 -4.41 -44.05 -14.35
CA PHE A 95 -5.18 -44.62 -13.25
C PHE A 95 -6.56 -45.09 -13.71
N MET A 96 -6.98 -46.23 -13.17
CA MET A 96 -8.38 -46.63 -13.25
C MET A 96 -9.24 -45.70 -12.38
N PRO A 97 -10.53 -45.51 -12.72
CA PRO A 97 -11.47 -44.86 -11.83
C PRO A 97 -11.50 -45.55 -10.45
N GLU A 98 -10.95 -44.88 -9.44
CA GLU A 98 -10.90 -45.34 -8.06
C GLU A 98 -11.94 -44.62 -7.19
N ASN A 99 -12.17 -45.11 -5.96
CA ASN A 99 -13.10 -44.54 -4.98
C ASN A 99 -12.97 -43.01 -4.84
N TRP A 100 -11.75 -42.47 -4.98
CA TRP A 100 -11.48 -41.03 -4.94
C TRP A 100 -12.20 -40.27 -6.06
N SER A 101 -12.11 -40.76 -7.30
CA SER A 101 -12.75 -40.16 -8.46
C SER A 101 -14.27 -40.35 -8.45
N TYR A 102 -14.76 -41.50 -7.95
CA TYR A 102 -16.21 -41.72 -7.75
C TYR A 102 -16.79 -40.75 -6.71
N THR A 103 -16.13 -40.59 -5.57
CA THR A 103 -16.53 -39.63 -4.52
C THR A 103 -16.59 -38.20 -5.08
N PHE A 104 -15.64 -37.83 -5.94
CA PHE A 104 -15.66 -36.53 -6.59
C PHE A 104 -16.89 -36.34 -7.49
N TYR A 105 -17.17 -37.30 -8.38
CA TYR A 105 -18.34 -37.25 -9.25
C TYR A 105 -19.66 -37.27 -8.47
N GLU A 106 -19.75 -38.04 -7.38
CA GLU A 106 -20.88 -38.02 -6.46
C GLU A 106 -21.08 -36.63 -5.84
N GLY A 107 -20.00 -35.97 -5.42
CA GLY A 107 -20.03 -34.58 -4.94
C GLY A 107 -20.53 -33.61 -6.00
N LEU A 108 -20.01 -33.71 -7.23
CA LEU A 108 -20.49 -32.89 -8.36
C LEU A 108 -21.99 -33.12 -8.64
N ASN A 109 -22.46 -34.35 -8.48
CA ASN A 109 -23.85 -34.75 -8.68
C ASN A 109 -24.84 -34.25 -7.62
N ARG A 110 -24.36 -33.78 -6.46
CA ARG A 110 -25.23 -33.18 -5.43
C ARG A 110 -25.72 -31.79 -5.81
N HIS A 111 -25.07 -31.13 -6.78
CA HIS A 111 -25.50 -29.84 -7.28
C HIS A 111 -26.60 -29.99 -8.34
N PRO A 112 -27.50 -28.98 -8.50
CA PRO A 112 -28.47 -28.98 -9.58
C PRO A 112 -27.77 -28.85 -10.94
N ASP A 113 -28.32 -29.48 -11.99
CA ASP A 113 -27.75 -29.50 -13.34
C ASP A 113 -27.45 -28.09 -13.88
N SER A 114 -28.21 -27.08 -13.45
CA SER A 114 -28.01 -25.66 -13.77
C SER A 114 -26.62 -25.12 -13.42
N ILE A 115 -25.88 -25.81 -12.53
CA ILE A 115 -24.51 -25.42 -12.21
C ILE A 115 -23.58 -25.61 -13.41
N PHE A 116 -23.78 -26.61 -14.28
CA PHE A 116 -22.94 -26.88 -15.45
C PHE A 116 -23.64 -26.62 -16.78
N LYS A 117 -24.97 -26.58 -16.81
CA LYS A 117 -25.75 -26.36 -18.04
C LYS A 117 -25.36 -25.05 -18.73
N ASP A 118 -25.10 -25.14 -20.04
CA ASP A 118 -24.69 -24.02 -20.90
C ASP A 118 -23.39 -23.32 -20.45
N LYS A 119 -22.58 -23.97 -19.59
CA LYS A 119 -21.32 -23.42 -19.07
C LYS A 119 -20.11 -23.89 -19.85
N THR A 120 -19.08 -23.05 -19.87
CA THR A 120 -17.72 -23.46 -20.23
C THR A 120 -17.00 -23.99 -18.97
N VAL A 121 -16.59 -25.25 -19.02
CA VAL A 121 -16.02 -26.01 -17.89
C VAL A 121 -14.59 -26.44 -18.24
N ALA A 122 -13.66 -26.37 -17.28
CA ALA A 122 -12.40 -27.11 -17.36
C ALA A 122 -12.33 -28.17 -16.26
N GLU A 123 -11.92 -29.39 -16.61
CA GLU A 123 -11.57 -30.45 -15.67
C GLU A 123 -10.04 -30.56 -15.57
N LEU A 124 -9.49 -30.40 -14.37
CA LEU A 124 -8.06 -30.56 -14.08
C LEU A 124 -7.78 -31.99 -13.62
N GLY A 125 -6.83 -32.64 -14.29
CA GLY A 125 -6.48 -34.04 -14.05
C GLY A 125 -7.54 -35.00 -14.57
N CYS A 126 -7.96 -34.85 -15.83
CA CYS A 126 -9.07 -35.61 -16.38
C CYS A 126 -8.77 -37.12 -16.54
N GLY A 127 -7.51 -37.55 -16.48
CA GLY A 127 -7.12 -38.95 -16.58
C GLY A 127 -7.59 -39.57 -17.89
N ASN A 128 -8.46 -40.58 -17.82
CA ASN A 128 -9.06 -41.22 -19.00
C ASN A 128 -10.33 -40.52 -19.52
N GLY A 129 -10.72 -39.37 -18.94
CA GLY A 129 -11.78 -38.48 -19.42
C GLY A 129 -13.20 -38.83 -18.95
N TRP A 130 -13.37 -39.82 -18.06
CA TRP A 130 -14.71 -40.33 -17.72
C TRP A 130 -15.61 -39.28 -17.07
N ILE A 131 -15.08 -38.44 -16.17
CA ILE A 131 -15.86 -37.40 -15.47
C ILE A 131 -16.26 -36.30 -16.46
N SER A 132 -15.34 -35.80 -17.30
CA SER A 132 -15.66 -34.86 -18.39
C SER A 132 -16.82 -35.34 -19.25
N ILE A 133 -16.80 -36.61 -19.65
CA ILE A 133 -17.85 -37.22 -20.48
C ILE A 133 -19.16 -37.35 -19.68
N ALA A 134 -19.09 -37.82 -18.43
CA ALA A 134 -20.27 -37.98 -17.57
C ALA A 134 -20.96 -36.63 -17.28
N LEU A 135 -20.18 -35.59 -17.01
CA LEU A 135 -20.68 -34.21 -16.83
C LEU A 135 -21.36 -33.69 -18.10
N ALA A 136 -20.77 -33.95 -19.28
CA ALA A 136 -21.34 -33.51 -20.54
C ALA A 136 -22.68 -34.19 -20.86
N GLU A 137 -22.77 -35.49 -20.59
CA GLU A 137 -23.97 -36.30 -20.80
C GLU A 137 -25.12 -35.88 -19.87
N LYS A 138 -24.83 -35.65 -18.59
CA LYS A 138 -25.84 -35.33 -17.59
C LYS A 138 -26.27 -33.88 -17.66
N CYS A 139 -25.31 -32.95 -17.69
CA CYS A 139 -25.58 -31.55 -17.37
C CYS A 139 -25.66 -30.62 -18.58
N LEU A 140 -25.38 -31.11 -19.79
CA LEU A 140 -25.44 -30.35 -21.05
C LEU A 140 -24.66 -29.01 -21.01
N PRO A 141 -23.37 -29.00 -20.65
CA PRO A 141 -22.53 -27.81 -20.71
C PRO A 141 -22.33 -27.32 -22.15
N SER A 142 -21.99 -26.04 -22.31
CA SER A 142 -21.63 -25.50 -23.63
C SER A 142 -20.32 -26.12 -24.12
N LYS A 143 -19.34 -26.27 -23.23
CA LYS A 143 -18.05 -26.90 -23.53
C LYS A 143 -17.39 -27.43 -22.25
N VAL A 144 -16.69 -28.56 -22.34
CA VAL A 144 -15.84 -29.15 -21.29
C VAL A 144 -14.44 -29.34 -21.87
N TYR A 145 -13.45 -28.73 -21.24
CA TYR A 145 -12.03 -28.91 -21.52
C TYR A 145 -11.44 -29.86 -20.49
N GLY A 146 -11.20 -31.12 -20.85
CA GLY A 146 -10.46 -32.05 -20.02
C GLY A 146 -8.96 -31.83 -20.18
N LEU A 147 -8.28 -31.52 -19.08
CA LEU A 147 -6.89 -31.12 -19.05
C LEU A 147 -6.08 -32.13 -18.25
N ASP A 148 -5.02 -32.66 -18.85
CA ASP A 148 -4.09 -33.56 -18.17
C ASP A 148 -2.65 -33.30 -18.61
N ILE A 149 -1.71 -33.48 -17.69
CA ILE A 149 -0.28 -33.32 -17.97
C ILE A 149 0.30 -34.57 -18.65
N ASN A 150 -0.35 -35.73 -18.51
CA ASN A 150 0.06 -36.98 -19.14
C ASN A 150 -0.46 -37.04 -20.59
N PRO A 151 0.42 -36.99 -21.62
CA PRO A 151 -0.02 -36.99 -23.02
C PRO A 151 -0.75 -38.28 -23.42
N ARG A 152 -0.44 -39.42 -22.79
CA ARG A 152 -1.16 -40.68 -23.04
C ARG A 152 -2.59 -40.62 -22.49
N ALA A 153 -2.79 -39.95 -21.35
CA ALA A 153 -4.10 -39.76 -20.73
C ALA A 153 -5.05 -38.95 -21.64
N VAL A 154 -4.54 -37.88 -22.24
CA VAL A 154 -5.27 -37.05 -23.22
C VAL A 154 -5.70 -37.88 -24.43
N LYS A 155 -4.79 -38.67 -25.01
CA LYS A 155 -5.08 -39.50 -26.18
C LYS A 155 -6.10 -40.60 -25.88
N VAL A 156 -6.00 -41.25 -24.73
CA VAL A 156 -7.00 -42.23 -24.28
C VAL A 156 -8.36 -41.57 -24.00
N SER A 157 -8.38 -40.36 -23.44
CA SER A 157 -9.61 -39.58 -23.25
C SER A 157 -10.34 -39.29 -24.56
N TRP A 158 -9.60 -38.96 -25.63
CA TRP A 158 -10.18 -38.82 -26.97
C TRP A 158 -10.78 -40.12 -27.51
N ILE A 159 -10.10 -41.26 -27.35
CA ILE A 159 -10.65 -42.58 -27.73
C ILE A 159 -11.95 -42.86 -26.96
N ASN A 160 -11.95 -42.59 -25.65
CA ASN A 160 -13.11 -42.76 -24.79
C ASN A 160 -14.26 -41.83 -25.16
N LEU A 161 -13.97 -40.60 -25.60
CA LEU A 161 -14.98 -39.70 -26.14
C LEU A 161 -15.65 -40.31 -27.37
N TYR A 162 -14.89 -40.84 -28.33
CA TYR A 162 -15.44 -41.49 -29.52
C TYR A 162 -16.22 -42.78 -29.19
N LEU A 163 -15.77 -43.56 -28.22
CA LEU A 163 -16.48 -44.75 -27.73
C LEU A 163 -17.89 -44.41 -27.27
N ASN A 164 -18.05 -43.25 -26.63
CA ASN A 164 -19.31 -42.81 -26.03
C ASN A 164 -20.09 -41.85 -26.95
N ALA A 165 -19.47 -41.12 -27.88
CA ALA A 165 -20.17 -40.20 -28.79
C ALA A 165 -20.84 -40.92 -29.97
N LEU A 166 -20.42 -42.15 -30.26
CA LEU A 166 -20.89 -42.95 -31.39
C LEU A 166 -21.47 -44.29 -30.91
N ASP A 167 -22.53 -44.76 -31.56
CA ASP A 167 -23.10 -46.09 -31.32
C ASP A 167 -22.19 -47.21 -31.86
N GLU A 168 -22.57 -48.47 -31.63
CA GLU A 168 -21.79 -49.63 -32.09
C GLU A 168 -21.62 -49.71 -33.61
N LYS A 169 -22.49 -49.02 -34.37
CA LYS A 169 -22.47 -48.93 -35.84
C LYS A 169 -21.71 -47.70 -36.34
N GLY A 170 -21.12 -46.92 -35.44
CA GLY A 170 -20.41 -45.68 -35.76
C GLY A 170 -21.32 -44.48 -36.06
N GLN A 171 -22.62 -44.56 -35.74
CA GLN A 171 -23.55 -43.45 -35.91
C GLN A 171 -23.46 -42.50 -34.71
N VAL A 172 -23.63 -41.21 -34.99
CA VAL A 172 -23.55 -40.15 -33.98
C VAL A 172 -24.74 -40.22 -33.03
N ILE A 173 -24.46 -40.05 -31.74
CA ILE A 173 -25.47 -40.00 -30.68
C ILE A 173 -25.74 -38.53 -30.33
N TYR A 174 -27.02 -38.16 -30.39
CA TYR A 174 -27.48 -36.81 -30.11
C TYR A 174 -28.15 -36.74 -28.74
N ASP A 175 -27.86 -35.66 -28.01
CA ASP A 175 -28.57 -35.29 -26.79
C ASP A 175 -29.91 -34.58 -27.08
N ALA A 176 -30.60 -34.16 -26.00
CA ALA A 176 -31.88 -33.48 -26.07
C ALA A 176 -31.85 -32.13 -26.82
N GLU A 177 -30.67 -31.52 -26.98
CA GLU A 177 -30.46 -30.24 -27.66
C GLU A 177 -29.90 -30.43 -29.09
N LYS A 178 -29.90 -31.67 -29.60
CA LYS A 178 -29.35 -32.06 -30.91
C LYS A 178 -27.84 -31.78 -31.05
N LYS A 179 -27.11 -31.74 -29.95
CA LYS A 179 -25.65 -31.73 -29.93
C LYS A 179 -25.13 -33.12 -29.58
N THR A 180 -23.84 -33.32 -29.79
CA THR A 180 -23.14 -34.57 -29.53
C THR A 180 -22.09 -34.37 -28.44
N LEU A 181 -21.61 -35.46 -27.85
CA LEU A 181 -20.48 -35.37 -26.92
C LEU A 181 -19.23 -34.77 -27.61
N LEU A 182 -19.05 -34.97 -28.92
CA LEU A 182 -17.95 -34.36 -29.69
C LEU A 182 -18.09 -32.83 -29.83
N ASP A 183 -19.32 -32.30 -29.79
CA ASP A 183 -19.54 -30.85 -29.77
C ASP A 183 -19.20 -30.26 -28.39
N ARG A 184 -19.41 -31.05 -27.33
CA ARG A 184 -19.37 -30.59 -25.93
C ARG A 184 -18.04 -30.84 -25.23
N VAL A 185 -17.22 -31.82 -25.61
CA VAL A 185 -16.01 -32.19 -24.86
C VAL A 185 -14.78 -32.15 -25.76
N GLU A 186 -13.67 -31.61 -25.24
CA GLU A 186 -12.34 -31.64 -25.85
C GLU A 186 -11.29 -31.98 -24.79
N PHE A 187 -10.18 -32.59 -25.20
CA PHE A 187 -9.07 -32.94 -24.30
C PHE A 187 -7.74 -32.38 -24.79
N TYR A 188 -6.96 -31.82 -23.86
CA TYR A 188 -5.68 -31.17 -24.16
C TYR A 188 -4.60 -31.50 -23.15
N GLU A 189 -3.35 -31.59 -23.64
CA GLU A 189 -2.17 -31.63 -22.79
C GLU A 189 -1.99 -30.26 -22.13
N SER A 190 -1.93 -30.22 -20.81
CA SER A 190 -1.88 -28.98 -20.04
C SER A 190 -1.27 -29.19 -18.67
N ASP A 191 -0.36 -28.31 -18.27
CA ASP A 191 0.05 -28.17 -16.87
C ASP A 191 -0.99 -27.29 -16.17
N LEU A 192 -1.91 -27.92 -15.44
CA LEU A 192 -3.09 -27.28 -14.86
C LEU A 192 -3.87 -26.49 -15.94
N LEU A 193 -3.92 -25.16 -15.82
CA LEU A 193 -4.71 -24.27 -16.69
C LEU A 193 -3.88 -23.61 -17.79
N SER A 194 -2.65 -24.07 -18.05
CA SER A 194 -1.77 -23.48 -19.08
C SER A 194 -2.43 -23.41 -20.45
N TYR A 195 -3.07 -24.50 -20.91
CA TYR A 195 -3.75 -24.53 -22.21
C TYR A 195 -4.86 -23.47 -22.31
N ILE A 196 -5.69 -23.35 -21.28
CA ILE A 196 -6.79 -22.37 -21.21
C ILE A 196 -6.24 -20.94 -21.27
N ARG A 197 -5.15 -20.67 -20.53
CA ARG A 197 -4.50 -19.36 -20.48
C ARG A 197 -3.87 -18.99 -21.83
N ASP A 198 -3.14 -19.90 -22.44
CA ASP A 198 -2.44 -19.67 -23.71
C ASP A 198 -3.41 -19.41 -24.87
N HIS A 199 -4.64 -19.94 -24.77
CA HIS A 199 -5.72 -19.75 -25.75
C HIS A 199 -6.73 -18.65 -25.36
N ASN A 200 -6.51 -17.94 -24.25
CA ASN A 200 -7.40 -16.89 -23.73
C ASN A 200 -8.86 -17.34 -23.55
N ILE A 201 -9.06 -18.56 -23.05
CA ILE A 201 -10.39 -19.12 -22.82
C ILE A 201 -10.90 -18.67 -21.45
N GLU A 202 -12.10 -18.09 -21.40
CA GLU A 202 -12.76 -17.76 -20.13
C GLU A 202 -13.66 -18.91 -19.65
N LEU A 203 -13.51 -19.28 -18.38
CA LEU A 203 -14.21 -20.41 -17.77
C LEU A 203 -15.32 -19.96 -16.84
N GLU A 204 -16.45 -20.66 -16.83
CA GLU A 204 -17.48 -20.49 -15.80
C GLU A 204 -17.35 -21.52 -14.68
N ARG A 205 -16.74 -22.67 -14.97
CA ARG A 205 -16.49 -23.73 -13.99
C ARG A 205 -15.08 -24.28 -14.14
N ILE A 206 -14.43 -24.51 -13.00
CA ILE A 206 -13.20 -25.29 -12.93
C ILE A 206 -13.47 -26.42 -11.95
N VAL A 207 -13.29 -27.65 -12.38
CA VAL A 207 -13.41 -28.83 -11.52
C VAL A 207 -12.06 -29.51 -11.48
N GLY A 208 -11.59 -29.93 -10.32
CA GLY A 208 -10.26 -30.51 -10.17
C GLY A 208 -10.24 -31.71 -9.25
N CYS A 209 -9.81 -32.85 -9.80
CA CYS A 209 -9.49 -34.06 -9.05
C CYS A 209 -7.98 -34.29 -9.09
N ILE A 210 -7.23 -33.31 -8.57
CA ILE A 210 -5.77 -33.27 -8.71
C ILE A 210 -5.05 -33.80 -7.46
N PRO A 211 -3.79 -34.27 -7.60
CA PRO A 211 -3.06 -34.95 -6.53
C PRO A 211 -2.72 -34.08 -5.31
N GLN A 212 -2.59 -34.72 -4.13
CA GLN A 212 -2.08 -34.12 -2.90
C GLN A 212 -0.78 -34.81 -2.44
N ILE A 213 0.36 -34.15 -2.63
CA ILE A 213 1.70 -34.76 -2.47
C ILE A 213 2.48 -34.06 -1.36
N LEU A 214 2.77 -34.80 -0.28
CA LEU A 214 3.63 -34.34 0.82
C LEU A 214 5.11 -34.42 0.39
N ASN A 215 5.89 -33.37 0.67
CA ASN A 215 7.31 -33.26 0.30
C ASN A 215 7.57 -33.48 -1.21
N PRO A 216 7.09 -32.58 -2.07
CA PRO A 216 7.27 -32.68 -3.51
C PRO A 216 8.75 -32.75 -3.92
N ASN A 217 9.09 -33.61 -4.88
CA ASN A 217 10.46 -33.77 -5.37
C ASN A 217 10.85 -32.55 -6.22
N PRO A 218 11.86 -31.74 -5.84
CA PRO A 218 12.25 -30.54 -6.58
C PRO A 218 12.72 -30.82 -8.02
N ASP A 219 13.21 -32.03 -8.32
CA ASP A 219 13.69 -32.41 -9.66
C ASP A 219 12.59 -33.04 -10.54
N ALA A 220 11.33 -33.10 -10.09
CA ALA A 220 10.25 -33.75 -10.85
C ALA A 220 9.89 -33.00 -12.14
N MET A 221 9.92 -31.66 -12.14
CA MET A 221 9.54 -30.83 -13.30
C MET A 221 10.67 -30.61 -14.32
N SER A 222 11.94 -30.93 -13.97
CA SER A 222 13.09 -30.67 -14.86
C SER A 222 13.26 -31.71 -15.98
N LYS A 223 12.46 -32.78 -15.95
CA LYS A 223 12.43 -33.83 -16.98
C LYS A 223 11.40 -33.49 -18.05
N MET A 224 11.80 -33.50 -19.32
CA MET A 224 10.87 -33.36 -20.44
C MET A 224 9.80 -34.46 -20.38
N ILE A 225 8.54 -34.06 -20.19
CA ILE A 225 7.40 -34.96 -20.28
C ILE A 225 7.14 -35.18 -21.76
N THR A 226 7.31 -36.42 -22.22
CA THR A 226 7.02 -36.81 -23.60
C THR A 226 6.25 -38.11 -23.59
N GLU A 227 5.45 -38.35 -24.63
CA GLU A 227 4.70 -39.61 -24.78
C GLU A 227 5.58 -40.87 -24.85
N ASN A 228 6.89 -40.70 -25.09
CA ASN A 228 7.90 -41.77 -25.14
C ASN A 228 8.56 -42.05 -23.79
N ALA A 229 8.16 -41.37 -22.71
CA ALA A 229 8.66 -41.66 -21.37
C ALA A 229 8.16 -43.04 -20.87
N SER A 230 8.85 -43.63 -19.89
CA SER A 230 8.48 -44.95 -19.36
C SER A 230 7.09 -44.94 -18.74
N GLU A 231 6.41 -46.09 -18.81
CA GLU A 231 5.06 -46.26 -18.23
C GLU A 231 5.03 -45.92 -16.74
N GLU A 232 6.04 -46.35 -15.98
CA GLU A 232 6.19 -46.01 -14.56
C GLU A 232 6.32 -44.50 -14.33
N PHE A 233 7.05 -43.78 -15.20
CA PHE A 233 7.21 -42.34 -15.10
C PHE A 233 5.89 -41.62 -15.42
N LEU A 234 5.20 -42.00 -16.50
CA LEU A 234 3.91 -41.42 -16.89
C LEU A 234 2.82 -41.73 -15.87
N HIS A 235 2.80 -42.95 -15.32
CA HIS A 235 1.92 -43.32 -14.22
C HIS A 235 2.24 -42.48 -12.97
N SER A 236 3.51 -42.22 -12.68
CA SER A 236 3.92 -41.36 -11.55
C SER A 236 3.55 -39.88 -11.71
N LEU A 237 3.13 -39.42 -12.91
CA LEU A 237 2.63 -38.05 -13.09
C LEU A 237 1.33 -37.79 -12.31
N SER A 238 0.61 -38.84 -11.91
CA SER A 238 -0.48 -38.79 -10.93
C SER A 238 -0.04 -38.37 -9.52
N ASN A 239 1.26 -38.33 -9.23
CA ASN A 239 1.86 -37.83 -8.00
C ASN A 239 2.88 -36.72 -8.31
N TYR A 240 2.64 -35.99 -9.40
CA TYR A 240 3.49 -34.90 -9.85
C TYR A 240 3.24 -33.63 -9.05
N CYS A 241 4.27 -33.18 -8.34
CA CYS A 241 4.35 -31.81 -7.84
C CYS A 241 5.83 -31.54 -7.55
N ALA A 242 6.37 -30.43 -8.06
CA ALA A 242 7.57 -29.81 -7.49
C ALA A 242 7.15 -28.84 -6.37
N LEU A 243 8.12 -28.39 -5.56
CA LEU A 243 7.89 -27.28 -4.63
C LEU A 243 7.32 -26.07 -5.37
N GLN A 244 6.14 -25.60 -4.96
CA GLN A 244 5.48 -24.45 -5.57
C GLN A 244 5.88 -23.12 -4.92
N GLY A 245 6.49 -23.16 -3.74
CA GLY A 245 6.88 -21.98 -2.97
C GLY A 245 5.76 -21.47 -2.05
N PHE A 246 4.74 -22.29 -1.79
CA PHE A 246 3.61 -21.96 -0.94
C PHE A 246 3.73 -22.59 0.44
N VAL A 247 3.10 -21.99 1.46
CA VAL A 247 3.01 -22.61 2.80
C VAL A 247 2.27 -23.96 2.70
N GLU A 248 1.32 -24.04 1.78
CA GLU A 248 0.51 -25.20 1.43
C GLU A 248 1.31 -26.41 0.93
N ASP A 249 2.56 -26.22 0.46
CA ASP A 249 3.46 -27.32 0.07
C ASP A 249 3.74 -28.27 1.25
N GLN A 250 3.80 -27.74 2.47
CA GLN A 250 4.06 -28.53 3.69
C GLN A 250 2.91 -29.50 4.01
N PHE A 251 1.72 -29.23 3.49
CA PHE A 251 0.50 -30.04 3.67
C PHE A 251 0.15 -30.87 2.43
N GLY A 252 0.97 -30.79 1.37
CA GLY A 252 0.73 -31.41 0.09
C GLY A 252 -0.43 -30.81 -0.70
N LEU A 253 -0.74 -29.54 -0.45
CA LEU A 253 -1.80 -28.77 -1.13
C LEU A 253 -1.25 -27.76 -2.14
N GLY A 254 0.07 -27.72 -2.37
CA GLY A 254 0.73 -26.75 -3.25
C GLY A 254 0.16 -26.72 -4.68
N LEU A 255 -0.11 -27.88 -5.27
CA LEU A 255 -0.67 -27.97 -6.63
C LEU A 255 -2.10 -27.38 -6.71
N ILE A 256 -2.91 -27.59 -5.67
CA ILE A 256 -4.26 -27.02 -5.56
C ILE A 256 -4.18 -25.51 -5.36
N ALA A 257 -3.26 -25.04 -4.51
CA ALA A 257 -3.01 -23.61 -4.32
C ALA A 257 -2.64 -22.91 -5.65
N ARG A 258 -1.75 -23.51 -6.44
CA ARG A 258 -1.40 -23.03 -7.79
C ARG A 258 -2.61 -23.05 -8.73
N ALA A 259 -3.39 -24.14 -8.75
CA ALA A 259 -4.58 -24.25 -9.59
C ALA A 259 -5.63 -23.18 -9.28
N VAL A 260 -5.82 -22.85 -8.00
CA VAL A 260 -6.73 -21.78 -7.56
C VAL A 260 -6.23 -20.42 -8.04
N GLU A 261 -4.94 -20.10 -7.88
CA GLU A 261 -4.37 -18.83 -8.36
C GLU A 261 -4.41 -18.69 -9.88
N GLU A 262 -4.07 -19.75 -10.63
CA GLU A 262 -4.24 -19.77 -12.08
C GLU A 262 -5.72 -19.61 -12.47
N GLY A 263 -6.61 -20.26 -11.71
CA GLY A 263 -8.05 -20.18 -11.88
C GLY A 263 -8.59 -18.75 -11.79
N ILE A 264 -8.09 -17.93 -10.85
CA ILE A 264 -8.49 -16.52 -10.70
C ILE A 264 -8.33 -15.74 -12.02
N THR A 265 -7.30 -16.09 -12.82
CA THR A 265 -6.99 -15.38 -14.05
C THR A 265 -7.94 -15.70 -15.21
N VAL A 266 -8.53 -16.91 -15.22
CA VAL A 266 -9.34 -17.41 -16.36
C VAL A 266 -10.82 -17.55 -16.03
N ILE A 267 -11.18 -17.62 -14.74
CA ILE A 267 -12.58 -17.82 -14.33
C ILE A 267 -13.38 -16.52 -14.47
N LYS A 268 -14.60 -16.56 -14.99
CA LYS A 268 -15.50 -15.39 -15.03
C LYS A 268 -15.88 -14.96 -13.61
N PRO A 269 -16.29 -13.70 -13.39
CA PRO A 269 -16.58 -13.18 -12.06
C PRO A 269 -17.54 -14.03 -11.21
N MET A 270 -18.56 -14.64 -11.83
CA MET A 270 -19.55 -15.52 -11.17
C MET A 270 -19.24 -17.01 -11.35
N GLY A 271 -18.00 -17.35 -11.70
CA GLY A 271 -17.60 -18.74 -11.86
C GLY A 271 -17.39 -19.44 -10.53
N ILE A 272 -17.39 -20.77 -10.59
CA ILE A 272 -17.26 -21.65 -9.43
C ILE A 272 -16.09 -22.59 -9.66
N MET A 273 -15.23 -22.76 -8.65
CA MET A 273 -14.25 -23.83 -8.65
C MET A 273 -14.69 -24.94 -7.70
N ILE A 274 -14.49 -26.20 -8.11
CA ILE A 274 -14.86 -27.36 -7.30
C ILE A 274 -13.68 -28.33 -7.26
N PHE A 275 -13.15 -28.58 -6.07
CA PHE A 275 -11.98 -29.45 -5.90
C PHE A 275 -12.29 -30.61 -4.97
N ASN A 276 -11.83 -31.81 -5.35
CA ASN A 276 -11.77 -32.95 -4.44
C ASN A 276 -10.49 -32.87 -3.61
N MET A 277 -10.62 -32.96 -2.28
CA MET A 277 -9.50 -32.88 -1.36
C MET A 277 -9.57 -33.97 -0.31
N GLY A 278 -8.43 -34.59 -0.04
CA GLY A 278 -8.24 -35.46 1.11
C GLY A 278 -8.18 -34.63 2.37
N GLY A 279 -8.95 -35.02 3.38
CA GLY A 279 -9.03 -34.33 4.68
C GLY A 279 -7.79 -34.49 5.56
N ARG A 280 -6.71 -35.14 5.08
CA ARG A 280 -5.49 -35.37 5.85
C ARG A 280 -4.93 -34.08 6.50
N PRO A 281 -4.87 -32.92 5.81
CA PRO A 281 -4.43 -31.66 6.41
C PRO A 281 -5.39 -31.03 7.44
N GLY A 282 -6.60 -31.60 7.59
CA GLY A 282 -7.68 -31.03 8.39
C GLY A 282 -8.52 -29.99 7.64
N GLN A 283 -9.79 -29.90 8.03
CA GLN A 283 -10.79 -29.05 7.38
C GLN A 283 -10.39 -27.56 7.40
N ALA A 284 -9.84 -27.08 8.52
CA ALA A 284 -9.44 -25.68 8.67
C ALA A 284 -8.33 -25.28 7.68
N VAL A 285 -7.34 -26.15 7.42
CA VAL A 285 -6.26 -25.87 6.45
C VAL A 285 -6.79 -25.88 5.03
N CYS A 286 -7.66 -26.85 4.72
CA CYS A 286 -8.30 -26.97 3.41
C CYS A 286 -9.15 -25.74 3.09
N LYS A 287 -9.94 -25.24 4.06
CA LYS A 287 -10.74 -24.02 3.90
C LYS A 287 -9.85 -22.78 3.76
N ARG A 288 -8.80 -22.67 4.58
CA ARG A 288 -7.86 -21.54 4.60
C ARG A 288 -7.16 -21.32 3.26
N LEU A 289 -6.86 -22.40 2.52
CA LEU A 289 -6.25 -22.34 1.17
C LEU A 289 -7.06 -21.45 0.22
N PHE A 290 -8.39 -21.56 0.26
CA PHE A 290 -9.32 -20.80 -0.58
C PHE A 290 -9.56 -19.40 -0.01
N GLU A 291 -9.87 -19.33 1.28
CA GLU A 291 -10.25 -18.10 1.97
C GLU A 291 -9.16 -17.02 1.86
N ARG A 292 -7.89 -17.37 2.05
CA ARG A 292 -6.78 -16.42 1.94
C ARG A 292 -6.59 -15.85 0.53
N ARG A 293 -7.13 -16.52 -0.51
CA ARG A 293 -7.11 -16.12 -1.92
C ARG A 293 -8.40 -15.39 -2.34
N GLY A 294 -9.25 -15.05 -1.38
CA GLY A 294 -10.49 -14.31 -1.59
C GLY A 294 -11.66 -15.17 -2.02
N PHE A 295 -11.64 -16.49 -1.76
CA PHE A 295 -12.77 -17.37 -2.06
C PHE A 295 -13.60 -17.67 -0.81
N HIS A 296 -14.93 -17.68 -0.94
CA HIS A 296 -15.80 -18.33 0.03
C HIS A 296 -15.91 -19.82 -0.31
N ALA A 297 -15.47 -20.69 0.59
CA ALA A 297 -15.61 -22.13 0.45
C ALA A 297 -16.72 -22.62 1.39
N ALA A 298 -17.73 -23.28 0.81
CA ALA A 298 -18.77 -23.97 1.58
C ALA A 298 -18.46 -25.46 1.60
N ASP A 299 -18.42 -26.03 2.80
CA ASP A 299 -18.39 -27.48 3.00
C ASP A 299 -19.83 -27.99 3.11
N THR A 300 -20.08 -29.22 2.67
CA THR A 300 -21.38 -29.88 2.82
C THR A 300 -21.44 -30.65 4.13
N ASP A 301 -21.92 -29.94 5.15
CA ASP A 301 -22.40 -30.33 6.49
C ASP A 301 -21.40 -30.70 7.62
N ILE A 302 -21.83 -30.40 8.84
CA ILE A 302 -21.06 -29.83 9.96
C ILE A 302 -21.08 -30.77 11.18
N SER A 303 -19.94 -30.89 11.87
CA SER A 303 -19.95 -30.93 13.34
C SER A 303 -18.69 -30.25 13.90
N ALA A 304 -18.94 -29.10 14.55
CA ALA A 304 -18.01 -28.15 15.15
C ALA A 304 -16.84 -28.79 15.90
N LEU A 305 -15.59 -28.38 15.62
CA LEU A 305 -14.91 -27.34 16.40
C LEU A 305 -15.29 -27.39 17.89
N VAL A 306 -14.44 -27.97 18.74
CA VAL A 306 -14.45 -27.53 20.15
C VAL A 306 -13.05 -27.29 20.70
N GLU A 307 -12.00 -27.98 20.26
CA GLU A 307 -10.75 -27.95 21.02
C GLU A 307 -9.55 -27.51 20.19
N ILE A 308 -9.53 -26.20 19.98
CA ILE A 308 -8.34 -25.33 20.03
C ILE A 308 -7.71 -25.48 21.44
N GLU A 309 -7.39 -26.71 21.87
CA GLU A 309 -6.83 -26.98 23.19
C GLU A 309 -5.34 -26.65 23.20
N LYS A 310 -5.15 -25.33 23.32
CA LYS A 310 -4.21 -24.65 24.21
C LYS A 310 -2.74 -24.89 23.88
N ASN A 311 -2.26 -24.01 22.99
CA ASN A 311 -0.88 -23.51 22.90
C ASN A 311 0.02 -24.09 21.76
N SER A 312 -0.64 -24.48 20.66
CA SER A 312 -0.14 -24.80 19.28
C SER A 312 0.29 -26.26 18.96
N PRO A 313 -0.60 -27.06 18.34
CA PRO A 313 -0.32 -28.45 17.89
C PRO A 313 -1.09 -28.91 16.61
N HIS A 314 -0.47 -28.96 15.41
CA HIS A 314 -1.18 -29.44 14.20
C HIS A 314 -1.27 -30.99 14.12
N ARG A 315 -2.45 -31.57 13.85
CA ARG A 315 -2.69 -33.03 13.76
C ARG A 315 -3.35 -33.40 12.42
N PHE A 316 -2.70 -34.28 11.64
CA PHE A 316 -3.34 -34.90 10.49
C PHE A 316 -4.55 -35.74 10.93
N GLU A 317 -5.65 -35.68 10.17
CA GLU A 317 -6.89 -36.38 10.47
C GLU A 317 -6.91 -37.76 9.79
N PHE A 318 -6.77 -38.82 10.60
CA PHE A 318 -6.93 -40.22 10.21
C PHE A 318 -8.02 -40.88 11.05
N PHE A 319 -8.60 -41.97 10.58
CA PHE A 319 -9.66 -42.70 11.29
C PHE A 319 -9.29 -44.18 11.37
N MET A 320 -9.71 -44.86 12.46
CA MET A 320 -9.51 -46.29 12.63
C MET A 320 -10.55 -47.09 11.80
N GLY A 321 -10.40 -47.07 10.47
CA GLY A 321 -11.31 -47.71 9.52
C GLY A 321 -12.42 -46.78 9.01
N LEU A 322 -13.25 -47.29 8.09
CA LEU A 322 -14.23 -46.50 7.32
C LEU A 322 -15.42 -45.98 8.15
N THR A 323 -15.65 -46.53 9.34
CA THR A 323 -16.78 -46.16 10.23
C THR A 323 -16.33 -45.35 11.44
N GLY A 324 -15.07 -44.92 11.50
CA GLY A 324 -14.57 -44.12 12.61
C GLY A 324 -15.16 -42.70 12.57
N ASP A 325 -15.69 -42.25 13.69
CA ASP A 325 -16.30 -40.93 13.88
C ASP A 325 -15.36 -39.94 14.61
N GLN A 326 -14.25 -40.44 15.18
CA GLN A 326 -13.25 -39.66 15.90
C GLN A 326 -11.89 -39.74 15.18
N PRO A 327 -11.26 -38.59 14.85
CA PRO A 327 -9.96 -38.59 14.22
C PRO A 327 -8.83 -38.96 15.21
N ILE A 328 -7.85 -39.71 14.73
CA ILE A 328 -6.58 -40.04 15.40
C ILE A 328 -5.43 -39.33 14.71
N CYS A 329 -4.37 -39.00 15.47
CA CYS A 329 -3.21 -38.33 14.89
C CYS A 329 -2.32 -39.29 14.07
N ALA A 330 -1.50 -38.74 13.18
CA ALA A 330 -0.58 -39.50 12.32
C ALA A 330 0.28 -40.53 13.06
N ARG A 331 0.77 -40.21 14.27
CA ARG A 331 1.61 -41.13 15.08
C ARG A 331 0.82 -42.35 15.53
N THR A 332 -0.41 -42.14 16.00
CA THR A 332 -1.32 -43.22 16.41
C THR A 332 -1.76 -44.04 15.20
N ALA A 333 -2.08 -43.38 14.09
CA ALA A 333 -2.45 -44.05 12.84
C ALA A 333 -1.30 -44.96 12.36
N TRP A 334 -0.07 -44.46 12.29
CA TRP A 334 1.10 -45.24 11.90
C TRP A 334 1.34 -46.45 12.80
N ALA A 335 1.30 -46.27 14.13
CA ALA A 335 1.45 -47.37 15.08
C ALA A 335 0.34 -48.42 14.96
N TYR A 336 -0.91 -47.98 14.76
CA TYR A 336 -2.06 -48.87 14.55
C TYR A 336 -1.96 -49.64 13.22
N GLY A 337 -1.53 -48.98 12.14
CA GLY A 337 -1.30 -49.59 10.84
C GLY A 337 -0.18 -50.63 10.87
N GLN A 338 0.94 -50.34 11.54
CA GLN A 338 2.04 -51.30 11.73
C GLN A 338 1.60 -52.53 12.54
N ALA A 339 0.60 -52.38 13.41
CA ALA A 339 -0.02 -53.47 14.15
C ALA A 339 -1.11 -54.23 13.34
N GLY A 340 -1.26 -53.95 12.03
CA GLY A 340 -2.24 -54.59 11.15
C GLY A 340 -3.63 -53.94 11.12
N GLY A 341 -3.81 -52.80 11.80
CA GLY A 341 -5.05 -52.02 11.80
C GLY A 341 -5.30 -51.31 10.47
N ARG A 342 -6.57 -51.20 10.07
CA ARG A 342 -6.97 -50.43 8.88
C ARG A 342 -7.12 -48.95 9.23
N ILE A 343 -6.53 -48.08 8.41
CA ILE A 343 -6.59 -46.62 8.56
C ILE A 343 -7.42 -46.05 7.41
N ALA A 344 -8.26 -45.05 7.68
CA ALA A 344 -8.98 -44.27 6.69
C ALA A 344 -8.68 -42.77 6.87
N HIS A 345 -9.05 -41.94 5.89
CA HIS A 345 -9.06 -40.49 6.00
C HIS A 345 -10.32 -39.94 5.30
N ALA A 346 -10.75 -38.74 5.66
CA ALA A 346 -11.90 -38.10 5.03
C ALA A 346 -11.60 -37.67 3.58
N LEU A 347 -12.64 -37.63 2.76
CA LEU A 347 -12.66 -37.00 1.43
C LEU A 347 -13.74 -35.94 1.44
N SER A 348 -13.39 -34.74 1.00
CA SER A 348 -14.30 -33.59 0.98
C SER A 348 -14.25 -32.93 -0.39
N VAL A 349 -15.42 -32.54 -0.89
CA VAL A 349 -15.56 -31.79 -2.13
C VAL A 349 -15.90 -30.35 -1.77
N TYR A 350 -15.00 -29.42 -2.10
CA TYR A 350 -15.17 -28.01 -1.79
C TYR A 350 -15.69 -27.28 -3.02
N SER A 351 -16.78 -26.54 -2.86
CA SER A 351 -17.25 -25.57 -3.85
C SER A 351 -16.86 -24.16 -3.38
N CYS A 352 -16.23 -23.38 -4.25
CA CYS A 352 -15.77 -22.05 -3.90
C CYS A 352 -16.03 -20.99 -4.98
N GLN A 353 -16.30 -19.77 -4.51
CA GLN A 353 -16.58 -18.59 -5.33
C GLN A 353 -15.76 -17.40 -4.87
N LEU A 354 -15.30 -16.59 -5.82
CA LEU A 354 -14.59 -15.36 -5.52
C LEU A 354 -15.50 -14.35 -4.81
N ARG A 355 -15.04 -13.87 -3.65
CA ARG A 355 -15.50 -12.63 -3.04
C ARG A 355 -15.07 -11.46 -3.93
N GLN A 356 -15.97 -10.51 -4.20
CA GLN A 356 -15.66 -9.29 -4.95
C GLN A 356 -14.73 -9.54 -6.16
N PRO A 357 -15.17 -10.36 -7.13
CA PRO A 357 -14.31 -11.00 -8.12
C PRO A 357 -13.48 -10.04 -8.96
N ASN A 358 -14.02 -8.86 -9.31
CA ASN A 358 -13.30 -7.88 -10.11
C ASN A 358 -12.11 -7.30 -9.33
N GLN A 359 -12.31 -7.01 -8.04
CA GLN A 359 -11.30 -6.46 -7.14
C GLN A 359 -10.21 -7.50 -6.86
N VAL A 360 -10.59 -8.74 -6.52
CA VAL A 360 -9.62 -9.81 -6.27
C VAL A 360 -8.78 -10.09 -7.52
N LYS A 361 -9.39 -10.14 -8.71
CA LYS A 361 -8.64 -10.29 -9.97
C LYS A 361 -7.59 -9.20 -10.17
N LYS A 362 -7.93 -7.93 -9.93
CA LYS A 362 -6.98 -6.81 -10.03
C LYS A 362 -5.78 -6.97 -9.09
N ILE A 363 -6.02 -7.41 -7.85
CA ILE A 363 -4.96 -7.68 -6.86
C ILE A 363 -4.01 -8.75 -7.39
N PHE A 364 -4.54 -9.88 -7.85
CA PHE A 364 -3.72 -10.98 -8.38
C PHE A 364 -3.00 -10.62 -9.69
N GLU A 365 -3.62 -9.81 -10.55
CA GLU A 365 -2.98 -9.31 -11.76
C GLU A 365 -1.77 -8.42 -11.44
N PHE A 366 -1.89 -7.55 -10.43
CA PHE A 366 -0.77 -6.75 -9.95
C PHE A 366 0.36 -7.63 -9.41
N LEU A 367 0.03 -8.62 -8.58
CA LEU A 367 1.02 -9.53 -7.98
C LEU A 367 1.79 -10.35 -9.02
N LYS A 368 1.15 -10.75 -10.12
CA LYS A 368 1.77 -11.51 -11.21
C LYS A 368 2.83 -10.71 -11.97
N ASN A 369 2.75 -9.38 -11.96
CA ASN A 369 3.67 -8.49 -12.70
C ASN A 369 4.94 -8.18 -11.90
N GLY A 370 5.63 -9.21 -11.39
CA GLY A 370 6.94 -9.08 -10.74
C GLY A 370 6.93 -9.06 -9.20
N PHE A 371 5.82 -9.45 -8.55
CA PHE A 371 5.68 -9.45 -7.09
C PHE A 371 5.27 -10.82 -6.52
N HIS A 372 5.74 -11.91 -7.14
CA HIS A 372 5.42 -13.27 -6.70
C HIS A 372 5.73 -13.53 -5.21
N ASP A 373 6.83 -12.97 -4.68
CA ASP A 373 7.15 -13.11 -3.25
C ASP A 373 6.06 -12.53 -2.32
N VAL A 374 5.36 -11.48 -2.78
CA VAL A 374 4.28 -10.84 -2.02
C VAL A 374 3.01 -11.70 -2.03
N SER A 375 2.79 -12.53 -3.06
CA SER A 375 1.62 -13.43 -3.14
C SER A 375 1.56 -14.39 -1.94
N SER A 376 2.72 -14.84 -1.46
CA SER A 376 2.81 -15.70 -0.27
C SER A 376 2.33 -15.02 1.03
N SER A 377 2.41 -13.68 1.07
CA SER A 377 1.97 -12.82 2.16
C SER A 377 0.51 -12.37 2.04
N LEU A 378 -0.15 -12.66 0.90
CA LEU A 378 -1.55 -12.31 0.68
C LEU A 378 -2.46 -13.16 1.57
N ASP A 379 -3.33 -12.45 2.28
CA ASP A 379 -4.37 -13.02 3.10
C ASP A 379 -5.63 -12.16 2.99
N LEU A 380 -6.61 -12.67 2.24
CA LEU A 380 -7.91 -12.06 2.03
C LEU A 380 -9.02 -12.73 2.85
N PHE A 381 -8.67 -13.53 3.87
CA PHE A 381 -9.65 -13.99 4.84
C PHE A 381 -9.86 -12.93 5.92
N PHE A 382 -11.10 -12.69 6.30
CA PHE A 382 -11.45 -11.78 7.38
C PHE A 382 -12.51 -12.43 8.25
N GLU A 383 -12.40 -12.25 9.57
CA GLU A 383 -13.43 -12.72 10.51
C GLU A 383 -14.72 -11.88 10.40
N ASP A 384 -14.56 -10.59 10.08
CA ASP A 384 -15.66 -9.65 9.85
C ASP A 384 -15.77 -9.31 8.36
N ASP A 385 -16.96 -9.51 7.80
CA ASP A 385 -17.27 -9.19 6.42
C ASP A 385 -17.12 -7.69 6.12
N SER A 386 -17.37 -6.79 7.08
CA SER A 386 -17.20 -5.36 6.83
C SER A 386 -15.73 -4.98 6.61
N VAL A 387 -14.80 -5.65 7.30
CA VAL A 387 -13.36 -5.43 7.12
C VAL A 387 -12.92 -5.89 5.73
N ALA A 388 -13.44 -7.02 5.26
CA ALA A 388 -13.17 -7.51 3.91
C ALA A 388 -13.75 -6.56 2.85
N ASP A 389 -14.97 -6.07 3.07
CA ASP A 389 -15.66 -5.19 2.15
C ASP A 389 -14.98 -3.82 2.02
N GLU A 390 -14.21 -3.41 3.04
CA GLU A 390 -13.37 -2.21 3.03
C GLU A 390 -11.97 -2.47 2.45
N LYS A 391 -11.30 -3.53 2.89
CA LYS A 391 -9.88 -3.79 2.55
C LYS A 391 -9.70 -4.24 1.10
N ILE A 392 -10.57 -5.12 0.57
CA ILE A 392 -10.40 -5.69 -0.77
C ILE A 392 -10.49 -4.61 -1.86
N PRO A 393 -11.49 -3.72 -1.86
CA PRO A 393 -11.54 -2.65 -2.86
C PRO A 393 -10.40 -1.66 -2.74
N PHE A 394 -9.99 -1.31 -1.51
CA PHE A 394 -8.81 -0.49 -1.28
C PHE A 394 -7.56 -1.13 -1.89
N LEU A 395 -7.29 -2.42 -1.62
CA LEU A 395 -6.14 -3.11 -2.18
C LEU A 395 -6.19 -3.15 -3.72
N ALA A 396 -7.36 -3.33 -4.32
CA ALA A 396 -7.52 -3.28 -5.78
C ALA A 396 -7.24 -1.87 -6.34
N SER A 397 -7.79 -0.81 -5.73
CA SER A 397 -7.52 0.58 -6.09
C SER A 397 -6.03 0.92 -5.94
N PHE A 398 -5.42 0.45 -4.85
CA PHE A 398 -4.02 0.73 -4.56
C PHE A 398 -3.07 -0.01 -5.51
N ALA A 399 -3.42 -1.24 -5.91
CA ALA A 399 -2.72 -1.99 -6.94
C ALA A 399 -2.74 -1.24 -8.29
N ASP A 400 -3.90 -0.72 -8.71
CA ASP A 400 -4.02 0.10 -9.92
C ASP A 400 -3.16 1.38 -9.80
N GLN A 401 -3.24 2.07 -8.66
CA GLN A 401 -2.43 3.29 -8.42
C GLN A 401 -0.93 3.02 -8.53
N LEU A 402 -0.44 1.93 -7.94
CA LEU A 402 0.98 1.53 -8.00
C LEU A 402 1.39 1.06 -9.40
N LYS A 403 0.48 0.46 -10.16
CA LYS A 403 0.74 0.01 -11.54
C LYS A 403 0.82 1.18 -12.51
N GLU A 404 -0.13 2.11 -12.44
CA GLU A 404 -0.28 3.21 -13.40
C GLU A 404 0.70 4.36 -13.16
N ASN A 405 1.02 4.68 -11.91
CA ASN A 405 1.84 5.85 -11.59
C ASN A 405 3.34 5.50 -11.48
N SER A 406 4.18 6.26 -12.18
CA SER A 406 5.65 6.18 -12.04
C SER A 406 6.14 6.71 -10.70
N CYS A 407 5.58 7.84 -10.24
CA CYS A 407 5.85 8.41 -8.92
C CYS A 407 4.55 8.84 -8.22
N PHE A 408 4.65 9.22 -6.96
CA PHE A 408 3.52 9.79 -6.23
C PHE A 408 3.38 11.28 -6.56
N PRO A 409 2.15 11.80 -6.74
CA PRO A 409 1.93 13.19 -7.11
C PRO A 409 2.29 14.13 -5.96
N TYR A 410 2.52 15.41 -6.30
CA TYR A 410 2.69 16.46 -5.30
C TYR A 410 1.45 16.58 -4.41
N GLU A 411 1.70 16.63 -3.11
CA GLU A 411 0.68 16.90 -2.12
C GLU A 411 0.90 18.26 -1.45
N PRO A 412 -0.08 19.18 -1.56
CA PRO A 412 0.01 20.46 -0.90
C PRO A 412 -0.15 20.27 0.62
N PRO A 413 0.36 21.19 1.45
CA PRO A 413 0.23 21.11 2.90
C PRO A 413 -1.22 21.02 3.38
N ALA A 414 -2.17 21.62 2.66
CA ALA A 414 -3.60 21.50 2.93
C ALA A 414 -4.16 20.07 2.75
N GLY A 415 -3.40 19.15 2.16
CA GLY A 415 -3.86 17.84 1.70
C GLY A 415 -4.25 17.82 0.23
N SER A 416 -4.20 16.63 -0.36
CA SER A 416 -4.54 16.36 -1.77
C SER A 416 -5.88 16.99 -2.13
N ILE A 417 -5.91 17.72 -3.25
CA ILE A 417 -7.14 18.35 -3.74
C ILE A 417 -8.22 17.30 -4.03
N TYR A 418 -7.82 16.12 -4.49
CA TYR A 418 -8.72 15.00 -4.72
C TYR A 418 -9.37 14.55 -3.41
N PHE A 419 -8.57 14.32 -2.37
CA PHE A 419 -9.07 13.88 -1.06
C PHE A 419 -9.98 14.93 -0.40
N ARG A 420 -9.60 16.21 -0.46
CA ARG A 420 -10.45 17.32 0.02
C ARG A 420 -11.77 17.43 -0.73
N ASN A 421 -11.75 17.23 -2.05
CA ASN A 421 -12.98 17.19 -2.86
C ASN A 421 -13.89 16.03 -2.48
N LEU A 422 -13.33 14.87 -2.16
CA LEU A 422 -14.10 13.71 -1.69
C LEU A 422 -14.78 14.01 -0.34
N ILE A 423 -14.05 14.57 0.63
CA ILE A 423 -14.62 14.99 1.93
C ILE A 423 -15.76 15.99 1.71
N ALA A 424 -15.52 17.06 0.95
CA ALA A 424 -16.54 18.07 0.67
C ALA A 424 -17.76 17.49 -0.05
N SER A 425 -17.54 16.59 -1.02
CA SER A 425 -18.60 15.91 -1.76
C SER A 425 -19.41 14.98 -0.87
N PHE A 426 -18.77 14.27 0.06
CA PHE A 426 -19.43 13.42 1.05
C PHE A 426 -20.35 14.24 1.96
N LEU A 427 -19.82 15.32 2.55
CA LEU A 427 -20.60 16.24 3.39
C LEU A 427 -21.76 16.88 2.63
N LYS A 428 -21.56 17.21 1.35
CA LYS A 428 -22.61 17.75 0.48
C LYS A 428 -23.69 16.71 0.16
N THR A 429 -23.30 15.48 -0.14
CA THR A 429 -24.21 14.43 -0.62
C THR A 429 -25.01 13.82 0.53
N TYR A 430 -24.33 13.47 1.63
CA TYR A 430 -24.93 12.75 2.76
C TYR A 430 -25.43 13.65 3.89
N HIS A 431 -24.86 14.85 4.03
CA HIS A 431 -25.22 15.79 5.12
C HIS A 431 -25.77 17.12 4.61
N HIS A 432 -25.90 17.32 3.30
CA HIS A 432 -26.41 18.55 2.68
C HIS A 432 -25.64 19.83 3.04
N ILE A 433 -24.35 19.70 3.35
CA ILE A 433 -23.50 20.83 3.69
C ILE A 433 -22.79 21.32 2.41
N PRO A 434 -23.05 22.54 1.91
CA PRO A 434 -22.56 23.01 0.62
C PRO A 434 -21.12 23.54 0.69
N LEU A 435 -20.18 22.70 1.12
CA LEU A 435 -18.74 23.00 1.18
C LEU A 435 -18.02 22.63 -0.13
N ASN A 436 -16.81 23.15 -0.30
CA ASN A 436 -15.86 22.76 -1.34
C ASN A 436 -14.47 22.46 -0.74
N SER A 437 -13.49 22.10 -1.57
CA SER A 437 -12.13 21.78 -1.11
C SER A 437 -11.40 22.92 -0.39
N ASP A 438 -11.80 24.17 -0.64
CA ASP A 438 -11.20 25.36 -0.01
C ASP A 438 -11.69 25.55 1.43
N ASN A 439 -12.71 24.79 1.86
CA ASN A 439 -13.21 24.75 3.23
C ASN A 439 -12.55 23.69 4.11
N VAL A 440 -11.59 22.91 3.58
CA VAL A 440 -11.02 21.73 4.23
C VAL A 440 -9.50 21.80 4.25
N VAL A 441 -8.88 21.54 5.41
CA VAL A 441 -7.43 21.34 5.57
C VAL A 441 -7.19 19.98 6.24
N VAL A 442 -6.28 19.19 5.69
CA VAL A 442 -5.98 17.82 6.12
C VAL A 442 -4.75 17.80 7.02
N PHE A 443 -4.80 16.99 8.08
CA PHE A 443 -3.75 16.80 9.07
C PHE A 443 -3.40 15.32 9.23
N PRO A 444 -2.17 14.98 9.64
CA PRO A 444 -1.77 13.60 9.91
C PRO A 444 -2.59 12.88 10.98
N SER A 445 -3.12 13.61 11.97
CA SER A 445 -4.00 13.10 13.02
C SER A 445 -4.77 14.23 13.70
N ARG A 446 -5.79 13.86 14.49
CA ARG A 446 -6.57 14.78 15.33
C ARG A 446 -5.67 15.49 16.35
N ALA A 447 -4.75 14.75 16.96
CA ALA A 447 -3.82 15.30 17.94
C ALA A 447 -2.95 16.43 17.33
N VAL A 448 -2.43 16.19 16.13
CA VAL A 448 -1.63 17.17 15.39
C VAL A 448 -2.46 18.39 15.00
N ALA A 449 -3.72 18.22 14.58
CA ALA A 449 -4.61 19.35 14.28
C ALA A 449 -4.84 20.25 15.50
N ILE A 450 -5.05 19.66 16.67
CA ILE A 450 -5.27 20.36 17.94
C ILE A 450 -3.98 21.09 18.39
N GLU A 451 -2.84 20.41 18.38
CA GLU A 451 -1.56 21.00 18.77
C GLU A 451 -1.18 22.18 17.84
N ASN A 452 -1.37 22.01 16.54
CA ASN A 452 -1.12 23.07 15.54
C ASN A 452 -2.04 24.27 15.72
N ALA A 453 -3.32 24.06 16.05
CA ALA A 453 -4.24 25.16 16.38
C ALA A 453 -3.76 25.92 17.62
N LEU A 454 -3.34 25.24 18.69
CA LEU A 454 -2.83 25.88 19.90
C LEU A 454 -1.55 26.66 19.64
N HIS A 455 -0.61 26.15 18.84
CA HIS A 455 0.58 26.90 18.45
C HIS A 455 0.25 28.14 17.60
N LEU A 456 -0.66 28.01 16.63
CA LEU A 456 -1.07 29.10 15.74
C LEU A 456 -1.61 30.32 16.52
N PHE A 457 -2.43 30.08 17.55
CA PHE A 457 -3.01 31.15 18.36
C PHE A 457 -2.16 31.50 19.59
N SER A 458 -1.35 30.57 20.10
CA SER A 458 -0.58 30.71 21.35
C SER A 458 -1.37 31.33 22.51
N PRO A 459 -2.53 30.77 22.89
CA PRO A 459 -3.41 31.38 23.88
C PRO A 459 -2.78 31.36 25.28
N ARG A 460 -2.92 32.45 26.03
CA ARG A 460 -2.53 32.50 27.45
C ARG A 460 -3.33 31.50 28.28
N LEU A 461 -4.60 31.34 27.91
CA LEU A 461 -5.49 30.35 28.49
C LEU A 461 -6.34 29.70 27.40
N ALA A 462 -6.23 28.38 27.29
CA ALA A 462 -7.14 27.53 26.55
C ALA A 462 -7.88 26.58 27.51
N ILE A 463 -9.15 26.30 27.21
CA ILE A 463 -9.88 25.21 27.84
C ILE A 463 -9.95 24.07 26.83
N VAL A 464 -9.53 22.87 27.24
CA VAL A 464 -9.50 21.70 26.38
C VAL A 464 -10.22 20.55 27.07
N ASP A 465 -11.06 19.83 26.33
CA ASP A 465 -11.68 18.58 26.77
C ASP A 465 -10.63 17.58 27.25
N GLU A 466 -10.83 16.99 28.43
CA GLU A 466 -9.91 16.04 29.08
C GLU A 466 -9.50 14.85 28.17
N HIS A 467 -10.35 14.42 27.24
CA HIS A 467 -10.04 13.32 26.33
C HIS A 467 -9.07 13.73 25.21
N LEU A 468 -8.91 15.03 24.99
CA LEU A 468 -8.07 15.61 23.94
C LEU A 468 -6.72 16.09 24.48
N THR A 469 -6.54 16.16 25.81
CA THR A 469 -5.32 16.69 26.44
C THR A 469 -4.18 15.67 26.51
N GLN A 470 -4.48 14.37 26.36
CA GLN A 470 -3.50 13.29 26.49
C GLN A 470 -2.27 13.43 25.56
N HIS A 471 -2.44 14.11 24.42
CA HIS A 471 -1.38 14.32 23.43
C HIS A 471 -0.73 15.71 23.50
N LEU A 472 -1.15 16.55 24.45
CA LEU A 472 -0.57 17.88 24.63
C LEU A 472 0.70 17.84 25.48
N PRO A 473 1.63 18.78 25.28
CA PRO A 473 2.80 18.93 26.16
C PRO A 473 2.38 19.07 27.63
N ARG A 474 2.93 18.22 28.51
CA ARG A 474 2.59 18.21 29.94
C ARG A 474 2.78 19.58 30.62
N LYS A 475 3.72 20.38 30.13
CA LYS A 475 3.99 21.73 30.63
C LYS A 475 2.84 22.72 30.42
N TRP A 476 2.01 22.50 29.40
CA TRP A 476 0.83 23.34 29.18
C TRP A 476 -0.25 23.07 30.25
N LEU A 477 -0.21 21.89 30.89
CA LEU A 477 -1.19 21.44 31.89
C LEU A 477 -0.76 21.75 33.35
N THR A 478 0.40 22.38 33.57
CA THR A 478 0.90 22.63 34.94
C THR A 478 0.37 23.93 35.57
N SER A 479 -0.07 23.85 36.82
CA SER A 479 -0.72 24.93 37.59
C SER A 479 0.14 26.16 37.88
N LEU A 480 1.48 26.03 37.89
CA LEU A 480 2.41 27.11 38.25
C LEU A 480 2.39 28.32 37.29
N ALA A 481 1.91 28.14 36.06
CA ALA A 481 1.74 29.23 35.10
C ALA A 481 0.57 30.18 35.45
N ILE A 482 -0.40 29.69 36.23
CA ILE A 482 -1.60 30.46 36.61
C ILE A 482 -1.27 31.41 37.77
N GLU A 483 -0.44 30.98 38.73
CA GLU A 483 -0.05 31.79 39.90
C GLU A 483 0.99 32.87 39.58
N SER A 484 1.80 32.69 38.53
CA SER A 484 2.85 33.64 38.11
C SER A 484 2.34 34.79 37.22
N ALA A 485 1.09 34.70 36.72
CA ALA A 485 0.49 35.69 35.83
C ALA A 485 0.14 37.04 36.51
N GLU A 486 0.20 37.14 37.85
CA GLU A 486 -0.06 38.40 38.57
C GLU A 486 1.15 39.35 38.62
N GLY A 487 2.33 38.94 38.10
CA GLY A 487 3.55 39.77 38.15
C GLY A 487 4.54 39.65 36.97
N ASP A 488 4.33 38.76 36.00
CA ASP A 488 5.29 38.53 34.90
C ASP A 488 4.98 39.32 33.61
N ASP A 489 6.05 39.70 32.91
CA ASP A 489 6.07 40.50 31.68
C ASP A 489 5.06 39.99 30.62
N PRO A 490 4.12 40.82 30.12
CA PRO A 490 3.14 40.45 29.08
C PRO A 490 3.75 39.97 27.75
N SER A 491 5.08 40.00 27.62
CA SER A 491 5.88 39.48 26.50
C SER A 491 6.10 37.95 26.52
N LYS A 492 5.86 37.25 27.65
CA LYS A 492 5.99 35.78 27.73
C LYS A 492 4.69 35.08 27.34
N ASP A 493 4.53 34.79 26.04
CA ASP A 493 3.42 33.97 25.51
C ASP A 493 3.56 32.49 25.91
N VAL A 494 3.23 32.15 27.15
CA VAL A 494 3.17 30.75 27.61
C VAL A 494 1.77 30.20 27.39
N ILE A 495 1.67 29.09 26.64
CA ILE A 495 0.40 28.38 26.45
C ILE A 495 0.02 27.66 27.75
N THR A 496 -1.14 28.01 28.30
CA THR A 496 -1.73 27.32 29.46
C THR A 496 -3.02 26.65 29.04
N VAL A 497 -3.18 25.37 29.39
CA VAL A 497 -4.36 24.55 29.10
C VAL A 497 -4.98 24.12 30.42
N ILE A 498 -6.28 24.38 30.56
CA ILE A 498 -7.11 23.82 31.63
C ILE A 498 -7.96 22.71 31.03
N GLU A 499 -7.87 21.53 31.65
CA GLU A 499 -8.70 20.38 31.29
C GLU A 499 -10.14 20.61 31.75
N ALA A 500 -11.10 20.22 30.92
CA ALA A 500 -12.51 20.39 31.19
C ALA A 500 -13.33 19.15 30.78
N PRO A 501 -14.45 18.89 31.47
CA PRO A 501 -15.35 17.81 31.09
C PRO A 501 -16.03 18.12 29.76
N ARG A 502 -16.36 17.06 29.01
CA ARG A 502 -16.97 17.13 27.68
C ARG A 502 -18.42 17.64 27.64
N GLN A 503 -19.12 17.66 28.77
CA GLN A 503 -20.52 18.07 28.84
C GLN A 503 -20.67 19.58 28.57
N SER A 504 -21.56 19.95 27.64
CA SER A 504 -21.67 21.32 27.16
C SER A 504 -22.03 22.35 28.24
N ASP A 505 -22.92 22.01 29.19
CA ASP A 505 -23.32 22.91 30.28
C ASP A 505 -22.14 23.27 31.20
N LEU A 506 -21.33 22.27 31.56
CA LEU A 506 -20.13 22.47 32.40
C LEU A 506 -19.06 23.26 31.64
N MET A 507 -18.87 22.94 30.35
CA MET A 507 -17.96 23.68 29.48
C MET A 507 -18.38 25.16 29.37
N VAL A 508 -19.67 25.43 29.18
CA VAL A 508 -20.22 26.80 29.15
C VAL A 508 -19.97 27.54 30.46
N GLU A 509 -20.17 26.88 31.60
CA GLU A 509 -19.88 27.47 32.91
C GLU A 509 -18.39 27.86 33.02
N LEU A 510 -17.48 26.96 32.65
CA LEU A 510 -16.04 27.21 32.67
C LEU A 510 -15.65 28.35 31.71
N ILE A 511 -16.20 28.39 30.50
CA ILE A 511 -15.95 29.47 29.54
C ILE A 511 -16.37 30.82 30.12
N LYS A 512 -17.57 30.91 30.72
CA LYS A 512 -18.09 32.14 31.32
C LYS A 512 -17.25 32.63 32.50
N LYS A 513 -16.72 31.70 33.30
CA LYS A 513 -15.93 32.01 34.51
C LYS A 513 -14.47 32.35 34.20
N LEU A 514 -13.83 31.55 33.35
CA LEU A 514 -12.39 31.60 33.08
C LEU A 514 -12.05 32.49 31.87
N LYS A 515 -13.02 32.76 31.00
CA LYS A 515 -12.89 33.62 29.81
C LYS A 515 -11.65 33.26 28.96
N PRO A 516 -11.52 32.00 28.51
CA PRO A 516 -10.37 31.56 27.72
C PRO A 516 -10.31 32.27 26.37
N GLN A 517 -9.15 32.23 25.71
CA GLN A 517 -9.02 32.73 24.35
C GLN A 517 -9.35 31.67 23.30
N VAL A 518 -9.10 30.40 23.62
CA VAL A 518 -9.38 29.25 22.77
C VAL A 518 -10.09 28.18 23.58
N VAL A 519 -11.10 27.54 22.98
CA VAL A 519 -11.82 26.39 23.53
C VAL A 519 -11.70 25.26 22.51
N ILE A 520 -11.29 24.08 22.97
CA ILE A 520 -11.23 22.87 22.14
C ILE A 520 -12.04 21.78 22.85
N THR A 521 -13.14 21.33 22.26
CA THR A 521 -14.03 20.41 22.96
C THR A 521 -14.75 19.45 22.02
N GLY A 522 -15.01 18.23 22.48
CA GLY A 522 -15.96 17.33 21.84
C GLY A 522 -17.40 17.64 22.25
N MET A 523 -18.30 16.69 22.00
CA MET A 523 -19.66 16.70 22.54
C MET A 523 -19.96 15.39 23.24
N ALA A 524 -20.73 15.42 24.33
CA ALA A 524 -21.23 14.19 24.93
C ALA A 524 -22.18 13.46 23.95
N HIS A 525 -22.21 12.14 23.99
CA HIS A 525 -22.94 11.32 23.00
C HIS A 525 -24.43 11.69 22.86
N TYR A 526 -25.10 12.00 23.98
CA TYR A 526 -26.50 12.41 23.97
C TYR A 526 -26.71 13.85 23.46
N GLU A 527 -25.72 14.73 23.62
CA GLU A 527 -25.76 16.12 23.14
C GLU A 527 -25.51 16.19 21.63
N ALA A 528 -24.71 15.25 21.10
CA ALA A 528 -24.30 15.21 19.71
C ALA A 528 -25.45 14.95 18.72
N VAL A 529 -26.62 14.51 19.19
CA VAL A 529 -27.77 14.16 18.33
C VAL A 529 -28.52 15.41 17.82
N THR A 530 -28.50 16.51 18.58
CA THR A 530 -29.25 17.75 18.28
C THR A 530 -28.32 18.96 18.19
N SER A 531 -28.72 20.02 17.49
CA SER A 531 -27.89 21.22 17.32
C SER A 531 -27.86 22.14 18.54
N SER A 532 -28.66 21.88 19.59
CA SER A 532 -28.88 22.82 20.70
C SER A 532 -27.61 23.10 21.50
N ALA A 533 -26.89 22.05 21.91
CA ALA A 533 -25.66 22.18 22.68
C ALA A 533 -24.57 22.91 21.88
N PHE A 534 -24.42 22.57 20.60
CA PHE A 534 -23.48 23.23 19.70
C PHE A 534 -23.82 24.71 19.48
N ALA A 535 -25.08 25.04 19.23
CA ALA A 535 -25.52 26.43 19.06
C ALA A 535 -25.26 27.27 20.33
N HIS A 536 -25.51 26.70 21.52
CA HIS A 536 -25.23 27.37 22.79
C HIS A 536 -23.73 27.60 23.00
N LEU A 537 -22.88 26.62 22.66
CA LEU A 537 -21.41 26.79 22.70
C LEU A 537 -20.95 27.89 21.74
N LEU A 538 -21.50 27.94 20.51
CA LEU A 538 -21.18 28.99 19.53
C LEU A 538 -21.57 30.38 20.06
N GLU A 539 -22.75 30.51 20.65
CA GLU A 539 -23.23 31.78 21.23
C GLU A 539 -22.33 32.25 22.38
N VAL A 540 -22.07 31.39 23.36
CA VAL A 540 -21.27 31.74 24.54
C VAL A 540 -19.83 32.07 24.15
N THR A 541 -19.22 31.29 23.26
CA THR A 541 -17.85 31.59 22.78
C THR A 541 -17.79 32.90 22.01
N ARG A 542 -18.81 33.24 21.22
CA ARG A 542 -18.92 34.52 20.53
C ARG A 542 -19.04 35.69 21.51
N GLU A 543 -19.90 35.57 22.52
CA GLU A 543 -20.12 36.60 23.56
C GLU A 543 -18.84 36.92 24.34
N ILE A 544 -18.06 35.89 24.68
CA ILE A 544 -16.80 36.05 25.41
C ILE A 544 -15.66 36.49 24.49
N GLY A 545 -15.71 36.17 23.19
CA GLY A 545 -14.63 36.42 22.23
C GLY A 545 -13.62 35.27 22.14
N CYS A 546 -14.05 34.03 22.42
CA CYS A 546 -13.24 32.83 22.30
C CYS A 546 -13.27 32.28 20.87
N ARG A 547 -12.17 31.66 20.43
CA ARG A 547 -12.21 30.73 19.28
C ARG A 547 -12.64 29.34 19.74
N LEU A 548 -13.51 28.70 18.96
CA LEU A 548 -14.00 27.35 19.22
C LEU A 548 -13.46 26.36 18.18
N PHE A 549 -12.80 25.30 18.63
CA PHE A 549 -12.52 24.12 17.83
C PHE A 549 -13.35 22.97 18.37
N LEU A 550 -14.36 22.53 17.61
CA LEU A 550 -15.23 21.45 18.01
C LEU A 550 -14.79 20.12 17.38
N ASP A 551 -14.43 19.13 18.20
CA ASP A 551 -14.10 17.78 17.75
C ASP A 551 -15.38 16.95 17.54
N ILE A 552 -15.59 16.45 16.32
CA ILE A 552 -16.70 15.55 16.00
C ILE A 552 -16.25 14.11 15.71
N SER A 553 -14.96 13.79 15.91
CA SER A 553 -14.35 12.50 15.54
C SER A 553 -15.14 11.28 16.03
N ASP A 554 -15.57 11.31 17.30
CA ASP A 554 -16.29 10.19 17.92
C ASP A 554 -17.72 10.02 17.34
N HIS A 555 -18.27 11.07 16.74
CA HIS A 555 -19.65 11.13 16.21
C HIS A 555 -19.71 11.23 14.69
N PHE A 556 -18.56 11.12 14.01
CA PHE A 556 -18.49 11.09 12.55
C PHE A 556 -18.53 9.63 12.08
N GLU A 557 -19.33 9.36 11.05
CA GLU A 557 -19.55 8.02 10.52
C GLU A 557 -19.44 8.04 8.99
N LEU A 558 -18.53 7.23 8.46
CA LEU A 558 -18.42 6.96 7.03
C LEU A 558 -19.43 5.87 6.67
N SER A 559 -20.67 6.27 6.40
CA SER A 559 -21.77 5.36 6.11
C SER A 559 -22.66 5.93 5.01
N SER A 560 -23.32 5.04 4.26
CA SER A 560 -24.37 5.41 3.31
C SER A 560 -25.69 5.80 4.00
N LEU A 561 -25.81 5.48 5.30
CA LEU A 561 -26.92 5.83 6.19
C LEU A 561 -26.34 6.37 7.51
N PRO A 562 -25.68 7.55 7.49
CA PRO A 562 -25.01 8.07 8.68
C PRO A 562 -26.04 8.43 9.76
N SER A 563 -25.67 8.23 11.02
CA SER A 563 -26.51 8.61 12.16
C SER A 563 -26.73 10.13 12.25
N SER A 564 -27.75 10.52 13.02
CA SER A 564 -28.08 11.93 13.24
C SER A 564 -26.98 12.64 14.04
N ASN A 565 -26.28 13.57 13.39
CA ASN A 565 -25.31 14.45 14.05
C ASN A 565 -25.81 15.91 14.05
N GLY A 566 -25.98 16.48 15.24
CA GLY A 566 -26.49 17.82 15.50
C GLY A 566 -25.61 18.95 14.95
N VAL A 567 -24.29 18.76 14.94
CA VAL A 567 -23.34 19.73 14.34
C VAL A 567 -23.47 19.72 12.83
N LEU A 568 -23.50 18.55 12.20
CA LEU A 568 -23.66 18.44 10.76
C LEU A 568 -25.04 18.97 10.31
N LYS A 569 -26.10 18.72 11.09
CA LYS A 569 -27.43 19.32 10.89
C LYS A 569 -27.41 20.85 10.98
N TYR A 570 -26.66 21.41 11.93
CA TYR A 570 -26.49 22.86 12.02
C TYR A 570 -25.81 23.41 10.75
N LEU A 571 -24.72 22.79 10.31
CA LEU A 571 -23.96 23.21 9.13
C LEU A 571 -24.75 23.12 7.81
N ALA A 572 -25.72 22.20 7.74
CA ALA A 572 -26.64 22.09 6.60
C ALA A 572 -27.58 23.30 6.48
N GLY A 573 -28.00 23.87 7.62
CA GLY A 573 -28.94 25.00 7.68
C GLY A 573 -28.27 26.38 7.80
N THR A 574 -27.07 26.43 8.40
CA THR A 574 -26.42 27.68 8.82
C THR A 574 -24.93 27.65 8.50
N SER A 575 -24.37 28.78 8.06
CA SER A 575 -22.92 28.90 7.85
C SER A 575 -22.16 28.79 9.18
N LEU A 576 -21.01 28.11 9.19
CA LEU A 576 -20.15 28.06 10.37
C LEU A 576 -19.62 29.47 10.71
N PRO A 577 -19.73 29.92 11.97
CA PRO A 577 -19.22 31.22 12.40
C PRO A 577 -17.71 31.40 12.24
N SER A 578 -17.25 32.63 12.03
CA SER A 578 -15.83 32.94 11.80
C SER A 578 -14.91 32.67 13.01
N HIS A 579 -15.47 32.53 14.22
CA HIS A 579 -14.72 32.15 15.42
C HIS A 579 -14.67 30.64 15.64
N ALA A 580 -15.34 29.84 14.81
CA ALA A 580 -15.46 28.40 14.98
C ALA A 580 -14.80 27.60 13.84
N ALA A 581 -14.28 26.43 14.19
CA ALA A 581 -13.79 25.41 13.26
C ALA A 581 -14.20 24.02 13.77
N ILE A 582 -14.41 23.09 12.86
CA ILE A 582 -14.74 21.70 13.18
C ILE A 582 -13.51 20.84 12.94
N VAL A 583 -13.11 20.05 13.93
CA VAL A 583 -12.03 19.06 13.84
C VAL A 583 -12.67 17.68 13.69
N CYS A 584 -12.18 16.88 12.76
CA CYS A 584 -12.64 15.51 12.55
C CYS A 584 -11.48 14.59 12.19
N GLY A 585 -11.08 13.76 13.14
CA GLY A 585 -10.21 12.60 12.95
C GLY A 585 -10.99 11.37 12.51
N LEU A 586 -10.45 10.65 11.55
CA LEU A 586 -10.97 9.35 11.11
C LEU A 586 -10.38 8.27 12.04
N VAL A 587 -11.00 8.12 13.22
CA VAL A 587 -10.47 7.33 14.35
C VAL A 587 -11.12 5.94 14.52
N LYS A 588 -12.09 5.59 13.67
CA LYS A 588 -12.88 4.35 13.76
C LYS A 588 -12.38 3.24 12.82
N ASN A 589 -11.11 3.31 12.42
CA ASN A 589 -10.54 2.38 11.45
C ASN A 589 -10.29 1.01 12.09
N GLN A 590 -11.01 -0.01 11.63
CA GLN A 590 -10.84 -1.39 12.09
C GLN A 590 -9.88 -2.20 11.21
N VAL A 591 -9.66 -1.79 9.96
CA VAL A 591 -8.76 -2.47 9.02
C VAL A 591 -7.30 -2.19 9.38
N TYR A 592 -6.99 -0.92 9.70
CA TYR A 592 -5.67 -0.42 10.03
C TYR A 592 -5.76 0.50 11.26
N ALA A 593 -5.78 -0.09 12.45
CA ALA A 593 -6.12 0.61 13.70
C ALA A 593 -5.19 1.79 14.05
N ASP A 594 -3.93 1.77 13.61
CA ASP A 594 -2.97 2.87 13.82
C ASP A 594 -2.87 3.84 12.62
N LEU A 595 -3.72 3.69 11.59
CA LEU A 595 -3.81 4.58 10.43
C LEU A 595 -4.86 5.67 10.68
N GLU A 596 -4.40 6.89 10.92
CA GLU A 596 -5.25 8.05 11.13
C GLU A 596 -4.99 9.15 10.08
N VAL A 597 -6.05 9.85 9.72
CA VAL A 597 -6.02 11.17 9.06
C VAL A 597 -7.09 12.02 9.73
N ALA A 598 -6.83 13.31 9.91
CA ALA A 598 -7.83 14.25 10.35
C ALA A 598 -8.03 15.36 9.32
N PHE A 599 -9.17 16.05 9.41
CA PHE A 599 -9.42 17.26 8.65
C PHE A 599 -10.08 18.30 9.53
N VAL A 600 -9.82 19.57 9.20
CA VAL A 600 -10.45 20.73 9.83
C VAL A 600 -11.32 21.44 8.80
N ILE A 601 -12.54 21.74 9.19
CA ILE A 601 -13.50 22.53 8.40
C ILE A 601 -13.61 23.93 8.98
N SER A 602 -13.51 24.94 8.12
CA SER A 602 -13.91 26.30 8.45
C SER A 602 -14.51 26.99 7.22
N GLU A 603 -15.35 28.00 7.46
CA GLU A 603 -15.84 28.89 6.40
C GLU A 603 -15.12 30.25 6.43
N GLU A 604 -14.11 30.39 7.29
CA GLU A 604 -13.24 31.56 7.37
C GLU A 604 -11.92 31.27 6.64
N GLU A 605 -11.78 31.85 5.44
CA GLU A 605 -10.65 31.61 4.52
C GLU A 605 -9.28 31.92 5.16
N THR A 606 -9.22 32.97 5.99
CA THR A 606 -7.99 33.38 6.68
C THR A 606 -7.47 32.29 7.63
N ILE A 607 -8.37 31.58 8.31
CA ILE A 607 -8.03 30.48 9.23
C ILE A 607 -7.52 29.28 8.44
N LEU A 608 -8.17 28.89 7.34
CA LEU A 608 -7.74 27.72 6.58
C LEU A 608 -6.41 27.93 5.88
N LYS A 609 -6.17 29.13 5.32
CA LYS A 609 -4.86 29.51 4.78
C LYS A 609 -3.77 29.43 5.86
N ALA A 610 -4.06 29.95 7.05
CA ALA A 610 -3.13 29.88 8.17
C ALA A 610 -2.86 28.43 8.61
N LEU A 611 -3.90 27.61 8.79
CA LEU A 611 -3.77 26.20 9.17
C LEU A 611 -2.99 25.39 8.13
N SER A 612 -3.26 25.57 6.83
CA SER A 612 -2.48 24.93 5.76
C SER A 612 -1.00 25.26 5.86
N LYS A 613 -0.67 26.55 6.03
CA LYS A 613 0.73 27.00 6.20
C LYS A 613 1.33 26.48 7.51
N THR A 614 0.55 26.37 8.58
CA THR A 614 0.99 25.74 9.84
C THR A 614 1.32 24.27 9.64
N VAL A 615 0.53 23.51 8.85
CA VAL A 615 0.88 22.12 8.50
C VAL A 615 2.22 22.07 7.77
N GLU A 616 2.48 22.98 6.84
CA GLU A 616 3.76 23.02 6.12
C GLU A 616 4.94 23.22 7.07
N VAL A 617 4.81 24.18 7.97
CA VAL A 617 5.88 24.58 8.90
C VAL A 617 6.08 23.54 10.01
N LEU A 618 5.01 22.93 10.51
CA LEU A 618 5.08 22.03 11.66
C LEU A 618 5.20 20.55 11.28
N GLU A 619 4.61 20.14 10.15
CA GLU A 619 4.53 18.73 9.74
C GLU A 619 5.13 18.47 8.35
N GLY A 620 5.26 19.50 7.51
CA GLY A 620 5.62 19.41 6.10
C GLY A 620 4.42 19.12 5.21
N ASN A 621 3.87 17.91 5.28
CA ASN A 621 2.58 17.55 4.66
C ASN A 621 2.08 16.21 5.22
N THR A 622 0.79 15.92 5.02
CA THR A 622 0.18 14.62 5.33
C THR A 622 0.52 13.59 4.25
N THR A 623 0.87 12.36 4.63
CA THR A 623 1.32 11.31 3.70
C THR A 623 0.25 10.91 2.66
N PRO A 624 0.61 10.72 1.36
CA PRO A 624 -0.35 10.40 0.30
C PRO A 624 -1.10 9.09 0.51
N ILE A 625 -0.40 8.08 1.01
CA ILE A 625 -0.95 6.74 1.18
C ILE A 625 -2.11 6.74 2.19
N ARG A 626 -2.03 7.55 3.26
CA ARG A 626 -3.10 7.66 4.25
C ARG A 626 -4.35 8.31 3.65
N GLN A 627 -4.16 9.36 2.85
CA GLN A 627 -5.24 10.03 2.13
C GLN A 627 -5.86 9.13 1.06
N HIS A 628 -5.06 8.28 0.39
CA HIS A 628 -5.56 7.34 -0.60
C HIS A 628 -6.48 6.29 0.03
N TYR A 629 -6.11 5.73 1.19
CA TYR A 629 -6.94 4.76 1.91
C TYR A 629 -8.34 5.32 2.20
N TYR A 630 -8.42 6.43 2.94
CA TYR A 630 -9.71 7.05 3.25
C TYR A 630 -10.40 7.61 2.00
N GLY A 631 -9.63 8.07 1.01
CA GLY A 631 -10.14 8.51 -0.27
C GLY A 631 -10.87 7.41 -1.03
N CYS A 632 -10.41 6.16 -0.95
CA CYS A 632 -11.12 5.00 -1.48
C CYS A 632 -12.49 4.86 -0.82
N LEU A 633 -12.57 4.93 0.51
CA LEU A 633 -13.84 4.82 1.25
C LEU A 633 -14.84 5.91 0.86
N PHE A 634 -14.39 7.17 0.82
CA PHE A 634 -15.24 8.27 0.39
C PHE A 634 -15.70 8.09 -1.06
N HIS A 635 -14.82 7.64 -1.95
CA HIS A 635 -15.15 7.42 -3.34
C HIS A 635 -16.24 6.35 -3.51
N GLU A 636 -16.12 5.23 -2.80
CA GLU A 636 -17.12 4.15 -2.84
C GLU A 636 -18.48 4.60 -2.31
N LEU A 637 -18.49 5.31 -1.18
CA LEU A 637 -19.73 5.89 -0.63
C LEU A 637 -20.35 6.88 -1.62
N LEU A 638 -19.56 7.70 -2.30
CA LEU A 638 -20.06 8.66 -3.28
C LEU A 638 -20.53 7.99 -4.58
N ALA A 639 -19.92 6.89 -4.99
CA ALA A 639 -20.35 6.13 -6.16
C ALA A 639 -21.74 5.50 -5.98
N PHE A 640 -22.17 5.26 -4.74
CA PHE A 640 -23.48 4.68 -4.43
C PHE A 640 -24.66 5.64 -4.67
N GLN A 641 -24.48 6.94 -4.47
CA GLN A 641 -25.57 7.92 -4.64
C GLN A 641 -25.50 8.71 -5.94
N LEU A 642 -26.66 8.86 -6.61
CA LEU A 642 -26.80 9.79 -7.73
C LEU A 642 -26.65 11.24 -7.23
N ALA A 643 -25.65 11.95 -7.74
CA ALA A 643 -25.37 13.33 -7.35
C ALA A 643 -26.61 14.24 -7.50
N ASN A 644 -26.83 15.11 -6.50
CA ASN A 644 -27.76 16.25 -6.54
C ASN A 644 -29.26 15.93 -6.77
N ARG A 645 -29.85 15.04 -5.98
CA ARG A 645 -31.33 14.85 -5.99
C ARG A 645 -32.12 15.96 -5.28
N HIS A 646 -31.46 16.75 -4.42
CA HIS A 646 -32.13 17.75 -3.60
C HIS A 646 -31.67 19.17 -3.97
N PRO A 647 -32.60 20.14 -4.03
CA PRO A 647 -32.25 21.53 -4.28
C PRO A 647 -31.36 22.07 -3.16
N VAL A 648 -30.39 22.91 -3.51
CA VAL A 648 -29.50 23.57 -2.55
C VAL A 648 -30.35 24.44 -1.64
N VAL A 649 -30.43 24.08 -0.36
CA VAL A 649 -31.15 24.84 0.64
C VAL A 649 -30.37 26.14 0.91
N LYS A 650 -31.08 27.27 0.92
CA LYS A 650 -30.49 28.56 1.24
C LYS A 650 -30.10 28.55 2.73
N ARG A 651 -28.79 28.54 3.02
CA ARG A 651 -28.30 28.63 4.39
C ARG A 651 -28.55 30.01 4.98
N GLU A 652 -28.84 30.06 6.27
CA GLU A 652 -28.86 31.31 7.02
C GLU A 652 -27.43 31.86 7.12
N SER A 653 -27.27 33.12 6.74
CA SER A 653 -26.01 33.85 6.94
C SER A 653 -25.96 34.37 8.38
N GLU A 654 -24.86 34.14 9.07
CA GLU A 654 -24.73 34.56 10.45
C GLU A 654 -24.74 36.09 10.62
N LYS A 655 -25.25 36.55 11.77
CA LYS A 655 -25.33 37.96 12.16
C LYS A 655 -24.15 38.33 13.05
N ALA A 656 -23.37 39.31 12.59
CA ALA A 656 -22.32 40.07 13.28
C ALA A 656 -21.00 39.33 13.61
N LYS A 657 -19.88 39.96 13.22
CA LYS A 657 -18.52 39.58 13.62
C LYS A 657 -18.27 40.02 15.07
N SER A 658 -17.56 39.21 15.84
CA SER A 658 -17.06 39.60 17.16
C SER A 658 -15.79 40.44 17.01
N ASP A 659 -15.79 41.67 17.54
CA ASP A 659 -14.66 42.60 17.42
C ASP A 659 -13.47 42.26 18.36
N LYS A 660 -13.55 41.20 19.17
CA LYS A 660 -12.58 40.86 20.23
C LYS A 660 -12.01 39.43 20.20
N LEU A 661 -11.92 38.80 19.02
CA LEU A 661 -11.32 37.46 18.89
C LEU A 661 -9.79 37.51 18.98
N ILE A 662 -9.17 36.47 19.55
CA ILE A 662 -7.71 36.31 19.50
C ILE A 662 -7.23 36.22 18.04
N GLY A 663 -6.21 37.00 17.69
CA GLY A 663 -5.51 36.91 16.41
C GLY A 663 -4.54 35.73 16.38
N PHE A 664 -3.82 35.55 15.27
CA PHE A 664 -2.66 34.66 15.26
C PHE A 664 -1.58 35.21 16.18
N SER A 665 -0.73 34.35 16.73
CA SER A 665 0.41 34.81 17.53
C SER A 665 1.34 35.71 16.70
N SER A 666 2.12 36.58 17.34
CA SER A 666 3.04 37.48 16.63
C SER A 666 4.06 36.71 15.80
N SER A 667 4.58 35.60 16.32
CA SER A 667 5.50 34.72 15.59
C SER A 667 4.83 34.01 14.43
N ALA A 668 3.61 33.49 14.63
CA ALA A 668 2.85 32.87 13.56
C ALA A 668 2.56 33.89 12.45
N SER A 669 2.04 35.07 12.78
CA SER A 669 1.76 36.15 11.82
C SER A 669 3.01 36.51 11.02
N SER A 670 4.15 36.70 11.70
CA SER A 670 5.43 37.00 11.04
C SER A 670 5.84 35.92 10.04
N VAL A 671 5.71 34.64 10.38
CA VAL A 671 6.06 33.55 9.46
C VAL A 671 5.04 33.44 8.32
N LEU A 672 3.75 33.58 8.62
CA LEU A 672 2.68 33.46 7.62
C LEU A 672 2.73 34.58 6.58
N ASP A 673 3.15 35.79 6.97
CA ASP A 673 3.21 36.97 6.10
C ASP A 673 4.54 37.09 5.33
N TYR A 674 5.67 36.70 5.95
CA TYR A 674 7.01 36.98 5.42
C TYR A 674 7.84 35.75 5.02
N SER A 675 7.50 34.54 5.49
CA SER A 675 8.23 33.33 5.08
C SER A 675 7.79 32.81 3.71
N GLU A 676 8.75 32.34 2.92
CA GLU A 676 8.48 31.68 1.65
C GLU A 676 8.02 30.23 1.84
N LEU A 677 6.72 30.07 2.05
CA LEU A 677 6.05 28.76 2.08
C LEU A 677 5.53 28.38 0.69
N SER A 678 5.19 27.12 0.50
CA SER A 678 4.76 26.53 -0.77
C SER A 678 3.62 27.31 -1.42
N ILE A 679 3.70 27.42 -2.75
CA ILE A 679 2.71 28.16 -3.54
C ILE A 679 1.46 27.29 -3.68
N SER A 680 0.33 27.78 -3.17
CA SER A 680 -0.99 27.14 -3.32
C SER A 680 -1.96 28.08 -4.05
N GLY A 681 -2.60 27.59 -5.12
CA GLY A 681 -3.50 28.39 -5.95
C GLY A 681 -4.17 27.60 -7.09
N ALA A 682 -5.40 28.00 -7.44
CA ALA A 682 -6.31 27.29 -8.32
C ALA A 682 -5.96 27.42 -9.81
N GLU A 683 -4.89 26.74 -10.22
CA GLU A 683 -4.71 26.05 -11.52
C GLU A 683 -3.50 25.11 -11.38
N ILE A 684 -3.54 24.25 -10.35
CA ILE A 684 -2.45 23.33 -9.95
C ILE A 684 -1.93 22.50 -11.15
N SER A 685 -2.79 22.18 -12.12
CA SER A 685 -2.41 21.42 -13.33
C SER A 685 -1.40 22.13 -14.23
N THR A 686 -1.12 23.42 -14.02
CA THR A 686 -0.14 24.19 -14.79
C THR A 686 1.18 24.42 -14.07
N LEU A 687 1.20 24.30 -12.74
CA LEU A 687 2.38 24.63 -11.93
C LEU A 687 3.42 23.51 -11.96
N ILE A 688 4.69 23.91 -11.95
CA ILE A 688 5.83 23.00 -11.81
C ILE A 688 6.55 23.35 -10.51
N HIS A 689 6.55 22.41 -9.56
CA HIS A 689 7.13 22.62 -8.23
C HIS A 689 8.61 22.25 -8.21
N MET A 690 9.49 23.25 -8.30
CA MET A 690 10.91 23.13 -7.97
C MET A 690 11.21 23.73 -6.58
N ASP A 691 10.19 24.09 -5.80
CA ASP A 691 10.28 24.83 -4.54
C ASP A 691 10.08 23.98 -3.27
N VAL A 692 9.95 22.65 -3.41
CA VAL A 692 9.60 21.72 -2.33
C VAL A 692 10.68 20.66 -2.09
N ASP A 693 10.86 20.24 -0.83
CA ASP A 693 11.79 19.17 -0.44
C ASP A 693 11.19 17.76 -0.69
N GLN A 694 10.59 17.54 -1.86
CA GLN A 694 10.00 16.27 -2.28
C GLN A 694 10.70 15.73 -3.51
N SER A 695 10.74 14.39 -3.63
CA SER A 695 11.27 13.70 -4.80
C SER A 695 10.15 13.09 -5.61
N PHE A 696 10.05 13.47 -6.88
CA PHE A 696 9.14 12.92 -7.88
C PHE A 696 9.90 11.98 -8.83
N LEU A 697 10.97 11.35 -8.35
CA LEU A 697 11.66 10.31 -9.09
C LEU A 697 10.78 9.05 -9.19
N PRO A 698 10.92 8.26 -10.27
CA PRO A 698 10.19 7.01 -10.41
C PRO A 698 10.42 6.08 -9.22
N THR A 699 9.33 5.52 -8.68
CA THR A 699 9.36 4.56 -7.58
C THR A 699 9.72 3.17 -8.14
N PRO A 700 10.85 2.55 -7.73
CA PRO A 700 11.26 1.24 -8.24
C PRO A 700 10.26 0.12 -7.88
N SER A 701 10.20 -0.92 -8.71
CA SER A 701 9.32 -2.08 -8.47
C SER A 701 9.50 -2.70 -7.08
N PRO A 702 10.73 -2.95 -6.56
CA PRO A 702 10.90 -3.48 -5.20
C PRO A 702 10.28 -2.60 -4.09
N VAL A 703 10.24 -1.28 -4.30
CA VAL A 703 9.60 -0.33 -3.38
C VAL A 703 8.09 -0.45 -3.45
N LYS A 704 7.51 -0.47 -4.66
CA LYS A 704 6.07 -0.70 -4.86
C LYS A 704 5.63 -2.03 -4.23
N ALA A 705 6.44 -3.09 -4.38
CA ALA A 705 6.21 -4.40 -3.78
C ALA A 705 6.14 -4.33 -2.25
N ALA A 706 7.15 -3.72 -1.62
CA ALA A 706 7.23 -3.63 -0.16
C ALA A 706 6.11 -2.78 0.43
N ILE A 707 5.73 -1.70 -0.25
CA ILE A 707 4.59 -0.86 0.11
C ILE A 707 3.31 -1.70 0.06
N PHE A 708 3.03 -2.35 -1.08
CA PHE A 708 1.81 -3.13 -1.27
C PHE A 708 1.69 -4.27 -0.26
N GLU A 709 2.79 -5.00 -0.04
CA GLU A 709 2.82 -6.10 0.92
C GLU A 709 2.49 -5.65 2.34
N GLY A 710 2.99 -4.48 2.75
CA GLY A 710 2.65 -3.92 4.06
C GLY A 710 1.14 -3.83 4.26
N PHE A 711 0.41 -3.32 3.26
CA PHE A 711 -1.06 -3.20 3.33
C PHE A 711 -1.79 -4.53 3.19
N VAL A 712 -1.25 -5.47 2.42
CA VAL A 712 -1.83 -6.78 2.19
C VAL A 712 -1.83 -7.63 3.46
N ARG A 713 -0.73 -7.60 4.24
CA ARG A 713 -0.59 -8.41 5.45
C ARG A 713 -1.66 -8.10 6.50
N GLN A 714 -1.90 -9.07 7.37
CA GLN A 714 -2.81 -8.96 8.50
C GLN A 714 -2.05 -9.20 9.80
N ASN A 715 -2.49 -8.58 10.89
CA ASN A 715 -1.99 -8.82 12.25
C ASN A 715 -0.45 -8.75 12.37
N LEU A 716 0.15 -7.71 11.80
CA LEU A 716 1.60 -7.48 11.85
C LEU A 716 2.11 -7.49 13.30
N ALA A 717 2.99 -8.44 13.62
CA ALA A 717 3.61 -8.49 14.94
C ALA A 717 4.65 -7.36 15.10
N GLU A 718 4.89 -6.91 16.34
CA GLU A 718 5.90 -5.86 16.61
C GLU A 718 7.28 -6.26 16.06
N SER A 719 7.64 -7.55 16.11
CA SER A 719 8.89 -8.05 15.55
C SER A 719 8.96 -7.91 14.03
N GLU A 720 7.84 -7.89 13.30
CA GLU A 720 7.77 -7.70 11.84
C GLU A 720 7.89 -6.23 11.44
N ILE A 721 7.58 -5.30 12.35
CA ILE A 721 7.60 -3.85 12.11
C ILE A 721 8.71 -3.12 12.88
N ASP A 722 9.47 -3.81 13.73
CA ASP A 722 10.67 -3.25 14.35
C ASP A 722 11.77 -3.00 13.30
N VAL A 723 12.03 -1.73 13.04
CA VAL A 723 13.05 -1.25 12.12
C VAL A 723 14.38 -0.97 12.80
N THR A 724 14.45 -1.01 14.13
CA THR A 724 15.55 -0.45 14.92
C THR A 724 16.89 -1.11 14.57
N SER A 725 16.92 -2.43 14.46
CA SER A 725 18.13 -3.18 14.09
C SER A 725 18.66 -2.80 12.71
N GLY A 726 17.78 -2.79 11.70
CA GLY A 726 18.12 -2.37 10.34
C GLY A 726 18.55 -0.89 10.27
N MET A 727 17.92 -0.04 11.07
CA MET A 727 18.28 1.39 11.16
C MET A 727 19.65 1.60 11.79
N LYS A 728 20.02 0.85 12.84
CA LYS A 728 21.36 0.91 13.43
C LYS A 728 22.44 0.56 12.40
N GLN A 729 22.24 -0.53 11.65
CA GLN A 729 23.14 -0.94 10.57
C GLN A 729 23.21 0.11 9.45
N PHE A 730 22.05 0.60 9.02
CA PHE A 730 21.96 1.64 8.00
C PHE A 730 22.72 2.91 8.40
N ILE A 731 22.47 3.43 9.60
CA ILE A 731 23.09 4.66 10.10
C ILE A 731 24.59 4.49 10.25
N LYS A 732 25.04 3.40 10.88
CA LYS A 732 26.46 3.12 11.06
C LYS A 732 27.17 3.05 9.71
N ARG A 733 26.61 2.32 8.75
CA ARG A 733 27.22 2.11 7.44
C ARG A 733 27.26 3.38 6.58
N ASN A 734 26.20 4.18 6.61
CA ASN A 734 26.07 5.33 5.71
C ASN A 734 26.68 6.61 6.27
N TYR A 735 26.77 6.74 7.59
CA TYR A 735 27.15 8.00 8.23
C TYR A 735 28.25 7.84 9.29
N GLY A 736 28.65 6.63 9.65
CA GLY A 736 29.63 6.40 10.73
C GLY A 736 29.13 6.86 12.10
N PHE A 737 27.82 7.06 12.27
CA PHE A 737 27.30 7.57 13.53
C PHE A 737 27.20 6.43 14.56
N PRO A 738 27.71 6.60 15.79
CA PRO A 738 27.73 5.56 16.80
C PRO A 738 26.32 5.25 17.30
N THR A 739 25.94 3.98 17.19
CA THR A 739 24.65 3.45 17.65
C THR A 739 24.87 2.33 18.66
N ASP A 740 25.02 2.66 19.94
CA ASP A 740 25.24 1.69 21.01
C ASP A 740 23.92 1.28 21.68
N SER A 741 23.98 0.64 22.85
CA SER A 741 22.78 0.26 23.62
C SER A 741 22.08 1.43 24.30
N SER A 742 22.73 2.59 24.39
CA SER A 742 22.17 3.82 24.98
C SER A 742 21.60 4.79 23.94
N THR A 743 21.77 4.50 22.65
CA THR A 743 21.16 5.27 21.55
C THR A 743 19.65 5.04 21.49
N GLU A 744 18.89 6.11 21.70
CA GLU A 744 17.45 6.13 21.51
C GLU A 744 17.09 6.48 20.07
N PHE A 745 16.09 5.79 19.52
CA PHE A 745 15.58 5.99 18.17
C PHE A 745 14.14 6.46 18.20
N VAL A 746 13.88 7.63 17.63
CA VAL A 746 12.53 8.18 17.50
C VAL A 746 12.16 8.22 16.01
N TYR A 747 10.99 7.72 15.67
CA TYR A 747 10.46 7.69 14.31
C TYR A 747 9.21 8.54 14.18
N ALA A 748 9.07 9.25 13.05
CA ALA A 748 7.91 10.07 12.73
C ALA A 748 7.57 10.00 11.23
N ASP A 749 6.36 10.41 10.86
CA ASP A 749 5.98 10.52 9.45
C ASP A 749 6.70 11.65 8.71
N SER A 750 7.40 12.56 9.40
CA SER A 750 8.19 13.59 8.73
C SER A 750 9.44 13.98 9.51
N THR A 751 10.49 14.35 8.77
CA THR A 751 11.70 14.95 9.34
C THR A 751 11.41 16.33 9.95
N GLN A 752 10.47 17.09 9.36
CA GLN A 752 9.99 18.37 9.86
C GLN A 752 9.45 18.24 11.29
N ALA A 753 8.56 17.27 11.54
CA ALA A 753 7.98 17.06 12.87
C ALA A 753 9.05 16.69 13.91
N LEU A 754 10.02 15.84 13.55
CA LEU A 754 11.16 15.51 14.43
C LEU A 754 12.06 16.71 14.71
N PHE A 755 12.37 17.50 13.69
CA PHE A 755 13.13 18.74 13.85
C PHE A 755 12.42 19.70 14.81
N ASN A 756 11.11 19.84 14.69
CA ASN A 756 10.33 20.70 15.59
C ASN A 756 10.36 20.22 17.04
N ARG A 757 10.43 18.91 17.30
CA ARG A 757 10.69 18.41 18.66
C ARG A 757 12.07 18.82 19.18
N LEU A 758 13.10 18.83 18.34
CA LEU A 758 14.43 19.35 18.71
C LEU A 758 14.40 20.86 18.97
N VAL A 759 13.61 21.63 18.21
CA VAL A 759 13.38 23.06 18.48
C VAL A 759 12.75 23.25 19.87
N LEU A 760 11.74 22.47 20.23
CA LEU A 760 11.13 22.50 21.57
C LEU A 760 12.13 22.12 22.67
N CYS A 761 13.01 21.14 22.43
CA CYS A 761 14.12 20.83 23.34
C CYS A 761 15.08 22.03 23.51
N CYS A 762 15.42 22.72 22.41
CA CYS A 762 16.26 23.91 22.44
C CYS A 762 15.63 25.03 23.30
N ILE A 763 14.34 25.30 23.09
CA ILE A 763 13.56 26.26 23.88
C ILE A 763 13.55 25.86 25.36
N ASN A 764 13.31 24.59 25.65
CA ASN A 764 13.29 24.06 27.01
C ASN A 764 14.61 24.26 27.76
N GLU A 765 15.74 24.09 27.08
CA GLU A 765 17.07 24.32 27.67
C GLU A 765 17.43 25.83 27.76
N GLY A 766 16.63 26.73 27.19
CA GLY A 766 16.96 28.14 27.02
C GLY A 766 18.13 28.34 26.06
N GLY A 767 18.25 27.48 25.05
CA GLY A 767 19.32 27.48 24.06
C GLY A 767 19.09 28.47 22.92
N THR A 768 20.11 28.64 22.09
CA THR A 768 20.03 29.44 20.85
C THR A 768 20.36 28.54 19.66
N LEU A 769 19.45 28.47 18.70
CA LEU A 769 19.58 27.66 17.49
C LEU A 769 20.34 28.43 16.41
N CYS A 770 21.56 28.00 16.16
CA CYS A 770 22.48 28.55 15.19
C CYS A 770 22.32 27.87 13.83
N PHE A 771 21.94 28.62 12.81
CA PHE A 771 21.84 28.16 11.42
C PHE A 771 22.93 28.81 10.55
N PRO A 772 23.73 28.06 9.79
CA PRO A 772 24.51 28.66 8.71
C PRO A 772 23.59 29.26 7.64
N ALA A 773 23.94 30.41 7.08
CA ALA A 773 23.32 30.92 5.86
C ALA A 773 23.49 29.87 4.75
N GLY A 774 22.40 29.55 4.04
CA GLY A 774 22.33 28.33 3.22
C GLY A 774 21.84 27.10 3.98
N SER A 775 20.98 27.27 4.98
CA SER A 775 20.22 26.19 5.62
C SER A 775 18.84 26.00 4.97
N ASN A 776 18.11 24.95 5.35
CA ASN A 776 16.73 24.75 4.92
C ASN A 776 15.82 25.88 5.47
N GLY A 777 15.24 26.69 4.59
CA GLY A 777 14.38 27.82 4.95
C GLY A 777 13.10 27.43 5.72
N ASN A 778 12.61 26.19 5.53
CA ASN A 778 11.45 25.68 6.26
C ASN A 778 11.77 25.42 7.73
N TYR A 779 12.98 24.96 8.06
CA TYR A 779 13.43 24.78 9.44
C TYR A 779 13.66 26.12 10.15
N VAL A 780 14.19 27.12 9.45
CA VAL A 780 14.32 28.48 9.99
C VAL A 780 12.93 29.07 10.27
N SER A 781 12.00 28.90 9.34
CA SER A 781 10.61 29.34 9.51
C SER A 781 9.91 28.63 10.66
N ALA A 782 10.14 27.33 10.86
CA ALA A 782 9.57 26.57 11.96
C ALA A 782 10.13 26.96 13.32
N ALA A 783 11.45 27.19 13.41
CA ALA A 783 12.07 27.70 14.62
C ALA A 783 11.54 29.10 14.99
N ASN A 784 11.34 29.99 14.00
CA ASN A 784 10.71 31.29 14.22
C ASN A 784 9.25 31.15 14.65
N PHE A 785 8.48 30.27 14.01
CA PHE A 785 7.07 30.01 14.33
C PHE A 785 6.90 29.58 15.79
N LEU A 786 7.78 28.68 16.25
CA LEU A 786 7.83 28.17 17.62
C LEU A 786 8.53 29.11 18.62
N LYS A 787 8.96 30.31 18.20
CA LYS A 787 9.61 31.33 19.05
C LYS A 787 10.96 30.88 19.65
N ALA A 788 11.70 30.04 18.95
CA ALA A 788 13.06 29.72 19.35
C ALA A 788 13.98 30.93 19.20
N ASN A 789 14.98 31.06 20.09
CA ASN A 789 16.05 32.01 19.86
C ASN A 789 16.93 31.51 18.73
N ILE A 790 17.14 32.32 17.69
CA ILE A 790 17.88 31.93 16.48
C ILE A 790 19.06 32.87 16.25
N MET A 791 20.18 32.29 15.82
CA MET A 791 21.32 33.03 15.28
C MET A 791 21.64 32.55 13.87
N SER A 792 21.66 33.45 12.90
CA SER A 792 22.19 33.15 11.57
C SER A 792 23.70 33.35 11.55
N ILE A 793 24.44 32.35 11.05
CA ILE A 793 25.90 32.39 10.85
C ILE A 793 26.15 32.70 9.37
N PRO A 794 26.64 33.90 9.01
CA PRO A 794 26.94 34.23 7.61
C PRO A 794 27.99 33.28 7.03
N THR A 795 27.73 32.78 5.82
CA THR A 795 28.64 31.92 5.05
C THR A 795 29.10 32.67 3.79
N ASP A 796 30.22 32.25 3.22
CA ASP A 796 30.86 32.94 2.10
C ASP A 796 30.79 32.15 0.80
N SER A 797 30.66 32.84 -0.34
CA SER A 797 30.61 32.18 -1.65
C SER A 797 31.93 31.53 -2.05
N GLY A 798 33.07 31.98 -1.50
CA GLY A 798 34.40 31.44 -1.80
C GLY A 798 34.59 30.00 -1.33
N THR A 799 33.88 29.61 -0.27
CA THR A 799 33.80 28.23 0.23
C THR A 799 32.54 27.50 -0.21
N GLY A 800 31.77 28.08 -1.15
CA GLY A 800 30.49 27.52 -1.60
C GLY A 800 29.38 27.59 -0.56
N PHE A 801 29.44 28.56 0.36
CA PHE A 801 28.52 28.76 1.48
C PHE A 801 28.58 27.64 2.53
N LYS A 802 29.69 26.90 2.61
CA LYS A 802 29.90 25.91 3.67
C LYS A 802 30.16 26.60 5.01
N LEU A 803 29.55 26.09 6.08
CA LEU A 803 30.00 26.40 7.45
C LEU A 803 31.45 25.93 7.64
N THR A 804 32.32 26.82 8.10
CA THR A 804 33.73 26.52 8.43
C THR A 804 33.98 26.64 9.92
N GLY A 805 35.02 25.98 10.42
CA GLY A 805 35.38 26.03 11.84
C GLY A 805 35.70 27.45 12.35
N SER A 806 36.31 28.31 11.53
CA SER A 806 36.63 29.68 11.91
C SER A 806 35.38 30.57 12.04
N LEU A 807 34.43 30.45 11.10
CA LEU A 807 33.13 31.14 11.19
C LEU A 807 32.35 30.69 12.42
N LEU A 808 32.35 29.38 12.67
CA LEU A 808 31.66 28.79 13.81
C LEU A 808 32.27 29.20 15.15
N ASP A 809 33.60 29.19 15.29
CA ASP A 809 34.27 29.60 16.53
C ASP A 809 33.92 31.05 16.88
N GLY A 810 33.97 31.96 15.91
CA GLY A 810 33.58 33.36 16.11
C GLY A 810 32.10 33.53 16.50
N ALA A 811 31.19 32.78 15.88
CA ALA A 811 29.76 32.83 16.22
C ALA A 811 29.49 32.30 17.64
N LEU A 812 30.02 31.12 17.97
CA LEU A 812 29.71 30.44 19.23
C LEU A 812 30.30 31.13 20.47
N GLN A 813 31.34 31.97 20.32
CA GLN A 813 31.86 32.79 21.43
C GLN A 813 30.81 33.72 22.04
N THR A 814 29.79 34.11 21.28
CA THR A 814 28.76 35.06 21.70
C THR A 814 27.44 34.39 22.15
N VAL A 815 27.37 33.06 22.09
CA VAL A 815 26.13 32.30 22.29
C VAL A 815 26.18 31.49 23.57
N ASN A 816 25.17 31.64 24.42
CA ASN A 816 24.96 30.75 25.54
C ASN A 816 24.16 29.52 25.11
N LYS A 817 24.59 28.32 25.53
CA LYS A 817 23.98 27.01 25.18
C LYS A 817 23.69 26.88 23.67
N PRO A 818 24.72 26.90 22.82
CA PRO A 818 24.52 26.87 21.38
C PRO A 818 23.95 25.53 20.91
N TRP A 819 22.94 25.61 20.04
CA TRP A 819 22.39 24.49 19.27
C TRP A 819 22.76 24.68 17.81
N VAL A 820 23.61 23.84 17.22
CA VAL A 820 24.13 24.04 15.86
C VAL A 820 23.44 23.09 14.89
N TYR A 821 22.78 23.64 13.88
CA TYR A 821 22.20 22.87 12.77
C TYR A 821 23.22 22.70 11.63
N ILE A 822 23.34 21.47 11.12
CA ILE A 822 24.22 21.14 10.00
C ILE A 822 23.47 20.21 9.04
N SER A 823 23.29 20.61 7.78
CA SER A 823 22.81 19.71 6.73
C SER A 823 24.01 18.98 6.12
N GLY A 824 24.14 17.67 6.33
CA GLY A 824 25.25 16.90 5.78
C GLY A 824 25.04 15.39 5.85
N PRO A 825 25.72 14.56 5.02
CA PRO A 825 26.82 14.94 4.12
C PRO A 825 26.48 15.92 2.99
N THR A 826 25.29 15.82 2.40
CA THR A 826 24.82 16.76 1.37
C THR A 826 24.13 17.97 2.01
N ILE A 827 24.50 19.18 1.55
CA ILE A 827 23.97 20.45 2.06
C ILE A 827 22.70 20.83 1.31
N ASN A 828 21.57 21.03 2.01
CA ASN A 828 20.38 21.71 1.46
C ASN A 828 20.47 23.20 1.83
N PRO A 829 20.53 24.13 0.84
CA PRO A 829 20.15 23.97 -0.57
C PRO A 829 21.26 23.86 -1.61
N THR A 830 22.53 24.00 -1.24
CA THR A 830 23.62 24.16 -2.23
C THR A 830 23.96 22.88 -3.00
N GLY A 831 23.63 21.71 -2.45
CA GLY A 831 23.98 20.40 -3.00
C GLY A 831 25.47 20.07 -2.92
N LEU A 832 26.29 20.91 -2.26
CA LEU A 832 27.70 20.61 -1.99
C LEU A 832 27.83 19.58 -0.86
N LEU A 833 28.99 18.92 -0.80
CA LEU A 833 29.25 17.89 0.19
C LEU A 833 30.27 18.35 1.24
N TYR A 834 29.97 18.07 2.51
CA TYR A 834 30.96 18.13 3.58
C TYR A 834 31.82 16.87 3.58
N SER A 835 33.14 17.03 3.72
CA SER A 835 34.10 15.94 3.91
C SER A 835 34.26 15.58 5.39
N SER A 836 34.78 14.37 5.69
CA SER A 836 35.10 13.97 7.07
C SER A 836 36.03 14.97 7.78
N LYS A 837 36.99 15.58 7.06
CA LYS A 837 37.93 16.55 7.64
C LYS A 837 37.26 17.89 7.99
N GLU A 838 36.36 18.36 7.13
CA GLU A 838 35.55 19.56 7.42
C GLU A 838 34.67 19.32 8.66
N MET A 839 34.01 18.16 8.74
CA MET A 839 33.20 17.79 9.90
C MET A 839 34.01 17.61 11.18
N GLU A 840 35.22 17.04 11.12
CA GLU A 840 36.09 16.96 12.30
C GLU A 840 36.34 18.36 12.87
N THR A 841 36.64 19.33 12.00
CA THR A 841 36.92 20.71 12.40
C THR A 841 35.67 21.38 13.01
N ILE A 842 34.51 21.21 12.37
CA ILE A 842 33.23 21.75 12.83
C ILE A 842 32.84 21.16 14.19
N LEU A 843 32.84 19.83 14.32
CA LEU A 843 32.43 19.15 15.56
C LEU A 843 33.40 19.38 16.71
N THR A 844 34.70 19.48 16.44
CA THR A 844 35.69 19.87 17.46
C THR A 844 35.43 21.28 17.98
N THR A 845 35.05 22.20 17.09
CA THR A 845 34.66 23.57 17.47
C THR A 845 33.38 23.56 18.31
N CYS A 846 32.34 22.83 17.90
CA CYS A 846 31.12 22.66 18.70
C CYS A 846 31.40 22.10 20.11
N SER A 847 32.29 21.11 20.21
CA SER A 847 32.67 20.48 21.48
C SER A 847 33.33 21.46 22.45
N LYS A 848 34.20 22.35 21.94
CA LYS A 848 34.84 23.43 22.72
C LYS A 848 33.82 24.32 23.45
N PHE A 849 32.66 24.56 22.86
CA PHE A 849 31.59 25.39 23.44
C PHE A 849 30.46 24.58 24.09
N GLY A 850 30.60 23.25 24.21
CA GLY A 850 29.57 22.40 24.81
C GLY A 850 28.25 22.39 24.03
N ALA A 851 28.30 22.59 22.71
CA ALA A 851 27.12 22.76 21.87
C ALA A 851 26.27 21.48 21.73
N ARG A 852 24.97 21.65 21.51
CA ARG A 852 24.08 20.60 21.01
C ARG A 852 24.11 20.64 19.49
N VAL A 853 24.49 19.56 18.81
CA VAL A 853 24.59 19.54 17.35
C VAL A 853 23.49 18.68 16.76
N VAL A 854 22.79 19.21 15.75
CA VAL A 854 21.82 18.46 14.93
C VAL A 854 22.43 18.31 13.54
N ILE A 855 22.77 17.09 13.18
CA ILE A 855 23.20 16.74 11.83
C ILE A 855 21.98 16.20 11.09
N ASP A 856 21.49 16.94 10.09
CA ASP A 856 20.41 16.50 9.21
C ASP A 856 20.96 15.84 7.94
N THR A 857 20.62 14.57 7.78
CA THR A 857 20.97 13.71 6.65
C THR A 857 19.82 13.52 5.65
N SER A 858 18.67 14.19 5.85
CA SER A 858 17.41 13.98 5.10
C SER A 858 17.54 14.11 3.58
N VAL A 859 18.45 14.97 3.10
CA VAL A 859 18.70 15.18 1.66
C VAL A 859 19.90 14.38 1.12
N SER A 860 20.54 13.56 1.96
CA SER A 860 21.74 12.78 1.60
C SER A 860 21.39 11.38 1.09
N GLY A 861 22.28 10.80 0.29
CA GLY A 861 22.16 9.45 -0.26
C GLY A 861 22.07 9.36 -1.78
N LEU A 862 22.02 10.49 -2.47
CA LEU A 862 22.06 10.59 -3.93
C LEU A 862 23.23 11.49 -4.35
N GLU A 863 24.43 11.15 -3.91
CA GLU A 863 25.68 11.82 -4.31
C GLU A 863 26.19 11.27 -5.66
N TYR A 864 26.56 12.14 -6.59
CA TYR A 864 26.95 11.72 -7.96
C TYR A 864 28.28 12.30 -8.44
N ASN A 865 28.80 13.38 -7.85
CA ASN A 865 30.14 13.91 -8.15
C ASN A 865 31.06 13.78 -6.92
N ILE A 866 31.45 12.54 -6.62
CA ILE A 866 32.18 12.18 -5.39
C ILE A 866 33.70 12.08 -5.56
N GLU A 867 34.24 12.33 -6.76
CA GLU A 867 35.68 12.31 -6.99
C GLU A 867 36.35 13.42 -6.16
N GLY A 868 37.35 13.04 -5.36
CA GLY A 868 38.07 13.98 -4.49
C GLY A 868 37.27 14.48 -3.26
N TRP A 869 36.06 13.98 -3.01
CA TRP A 869 35.22 14.40 -1.87
C TRP A 869 35.89 14.15 -0.51
N GLY A 870 36.74 13.13 -0.40
CA GLY A 870 37.36 12.72 0.87
C GLY A 870 36.43 11.90 1.77
N GLY A 871 35.21 11.60 1.30
CA GLY A 871 34.24 10.74 1.97
C GLY A 871 33.56 11.37 3.18
N TRP A 872 32.66 10.60 3.79
CA TRP A 872 31.97 10.95 5.03
C TRP A 872 31.96 9.76 5.97
N ASP A 873 32.55 9.97 7.16
CA ASP A 873 32.53 9.03 8.27
C ASP A 873 32.70 9.80 9.58
N LEU A 874 31.67 9.77 10.42
CA LEU A 874 31.68 10.45 11.72
C LEU A 874 32.31 9.60 12.84
N GLU A 875 32.56 8.31 12.63
CA GLU A 875 32.97 7.37 13.70
C GLU A 875 34.31 7.79 14.32
N PRO A 876 35.37 8.13 13.55
CA PRO A 876 36.65 8.54 14.11
C PRO A 876 36.54 9.83 14.94
N THR A 877 35.81 10.83 14.42
CA THR A 877 35.63 12.13 15.08
C THR A 877 34.83 11.99 16.37
N LEU A 878 33.67 11.33 16.32
CA LEU A 878 32.80 11.19 17.50
C LEU A 878 33.44 10.31 18.58
N SER A 879 34.22 9.28 18.20
CA SER A 879 34.98 8.47 19.15
C SER A 879 36.03 9.30 19.91
N LYS A 880 36.74 10.18 19.21
CA LYS A 880 37.72 11.11 19.78
C LYS A 880 37.09 12.17 20.69
N LEU A 881 35.89 12.65 20.36
CA LEU A 881 35.18 13.64 21.18
C LEU A 881 34.46 12.99 22.38
N ASN A 882 34.06 11.72 22.28
CA ASN A 882 33.43 11.00 23.38
C ASN A 882 34.40 10.72 24.54
N SER A 883 35.69 10.53 24.28
CA SER A 883 36.71 10.30 25.33
C SER A 883 37.09 11.56 26.11
N SER A 884 36.64 12.74 25.67
CA SER A 884 36.96 14.06 26.25
C SER A 884 35.74 14.76 26.88
N ARG A 885 34.62 14.05 27.12
CA ARG A 885 33.31 14.62 27.51
C ARG A 885 33.36 15.60 28.70
N GLY A 886 33.12 16.87 28.40
CA GLY A 886 32.31 17.72 29.29
C GLY A 886 30.83 17.33 29.17
N GLN A 887 30.04 17.47 30.24
CA GLN A 887 28.64 16.99 30.32
C GLN A 887 27.65 17.65 29.33
N SER A 888 28.06 18.67 28.56
CA SER A 888 27.13 19.50 27.75
C SER A 888 27.13 19.19 26.23
N PHE A 889 28.25 18.74 25.64
CA PHE A 889 28.32 18.50 24.19
C PHE A 889 27.58 17.21 23.80
N CYS A 890 26.72 17.26 22.79
CA CYS A 890 26.16 16.05 22.19
C CYS A 890 25.78 16.26 20.72
N VAL A 891 25.68 15.16 19.98
CA VAL A 891 25.31 15.14 18.56
C VAL A 891 24.09 14.26 18.38
N SER A 892 23.09 14.79 17.69
CA SER A 892 21.86 14.11 17.29
C SER A 892 21.87 13.94 15.77
N LEU A 893 21.44 12.79 15.29
CA LEU A 893 21.32 12.52 13.86
C LEU A 893 19.85 12.53 13.44
N LEU A 894 19.46 13.54 12.68
CA LEU A 894 18.14 13.63 12.03
C LEU A 894 18.28 13.11 10.60
N GLY A 895 17.27 12.40 10.09
CA GLY A 895 17.27 11.98 8.71
C GLY A 895 15.96 11.40 8.22
N GLY A 896 15.88 11.22 6.90
CA GLY A 896 14.78 10.56 6.21
C GLY A 896 15.31 9.47 5.28
N LEU A 897 14.48 8.47 4.97
CA LEU A 897 14.89 7.35 4.12
C LEU A 897 14.52 7.53 2.64
N SER A 898 13.59 8.44 2.33
CA SER A 898 12.92 8.55 1.02
C SER A 898 13.88 8.61 -0.18
N LEU A 899 15.01 9.33 -0.09
CA LEU A 899 15.99 9.41 -1.18
C LEU A 899 16.87 8.15 -1.29
N LYS A 900 17.35 7.62 -0.16
CA LYS A 900 18.28 6.47 -0.09
C LYS A 900 17.66 5.15 -0.57
N ILE A 901 16.35 5.01 -0.43
CA ILE A 901 15.60 3.80 -0.85
C ILE A 901 14.52 4.13 -1.90
N LEU A 902 14.56 5.33 -2.50
CA LEU A 902 13.64 5.79 -3.56
C LEU A 902 12.16 5.58 -3.21
N SER A 903 11.82 5.80 -1.94
CA SER A 903 10.49 5.58 -1.37
C SER A 903 9.75 6.88 -1.16
N GLY A 904 9.76 7.80 -2.13
CA GLY A 904 9.13 9.14 -2.03
C GLY A 904 7.69 9.12 -1.48
N ALA A 905 6.98 8.01 -1.66
CA ALA A 905 5.66 7.72 -1.08
C ALA A 905 5.64 7.51 0.45
N LEU A 906 6.65 6.81 0.97
CA LEU A 906 6.81 6.44 2.36
C LEU A 906 7.53 7.57 3.08
N LYS A 907 6.76 8.50 3.65
CA LYS A 907 7.35 9.48 4.54
C LYS A 907 7.75 8.79 5.84
N PHE A 908 9.05 8.75 6.10
CA PHE A 908 9.63 8.10 7.27
C PHE A 908 10.87 8.88 7.72
N GLY A 909 10.70 9.67 8.79
CA GLY A 909 11.77 10.37 9.49
C GLY A 909 12.30 9.56 10.66
N PHE A 910 13.60 9.67 10.93
CA PHE A 910 14.25 9.11 12.11
C PHE A 910 15.09 10.17 12.82
N LEU A 911 15.22 10.00 14.14
CA LEU A 911 16.10 10.76 15.00
C LEU A 911 16.85 9.79 15.92
N ALA A 912 18.18 9.85 15.90
CA ALA A 912 19.04 9.10 16.82
C ALA A 912 19.65 10.03 17.87
N LEU A 913 19.47 9.70 19.14
CA LEU A 913 19.89 10.49 20.30
C LEU A 913 20.78 9.66 21.24
N ASN A 914 21.91 10.24 21.64
CA ASN A 914 22.88 9.61 22.55
C ASN A 914 22.99 10.35 23.91
N HIS A 915 22.00 11.18 24.26
CA HIS A 915 22.04 12.03 25.45
C HIS A 915 20.76 11.88 26.29
N PRO A 916 20.81 11.27 27.49
CA PRO A 916 19.62 10.93 28.28
C PRO A 916 18.68 12.11 28.58
N LEU A 917 19.21 13.28 28.97
CA LEU A 917 18.35 14.46 29.24
C LEU A 917 17.57 14.93 28.01
N LEU A 918 18.13 14.78 26.80
CA LEU A 918 17.42 15.14 25.57
C LEU A 918 16.35 14.10 25.23
N VAL A 919 16.64 12.83 25.49
CA VAL A 919 15.68 11.72 25.33
C VAL A 919 14.48 11.93 26.25
N ASP A 920 14.71 12.17 27.54
CA ASP A 920 13.65 12.42 28.53
C ASP A 920 12.82 13.66 28.17
N THR A 921 13.49 14.73 27.75
CA THR A 921 12.82 15.96 27.30
C THR A 921 11.95 15.69 26.07
N LEU A 922 12.47 14.97 25.07
CA LEU A 922 11.74 14.68 23.85
C LEU A 922 10.51 13.82 24.12
N HIS A 923 10.62 12.78 24.96
CA HIS A 923 9.48 11.95 25.35
C HIS A 923 8.41 12.70 26.16
N SER A 924 8.72 13.88 26.69
CA SER A 924 7.73 14.74 27.34
C SER A 924 6.76 15.44 26.36
N PHE A 925 6.96 15.28 25.05
CA PHE A 925 6.12 15.84 23.97
C PHE A 925 5.35 14.72 23.22
N PRO A 926 4.14 14.33 23.66
CA PRO A 926 3.44 13.14 23.16
C PRO A 926 2.75 13.27 21.78
N GLY A 927 2.68 14.47 21.19
CA GLY A 927 1.94 14.75 19.94
C GLY A 927 2.64 14.41 18.61
N LEU A 928 3.73 13.63 18.62
CA LEU A 928 4.45 13.29 17.40
C LEU A 928 3.70 12.22 16.58
N SER A 929 3.35 12.52 15.32
CA SER A 929 2.75 11.53 14.42
C SER A 929 3.74 10.42 14.08
N LYS A 930 3.40 9.19 14.48
CA LYS A 930 4.23 8.01 14.28
C LYS A 930 3.97 7.35 12.92
N PRO A 931 4.99 6.74 12.30
CA PRO A 931 4.79 5.95 11.10
C PRO A 931 3.88 4.76 11.35
N HIS A 932 2.90 4.59 10.48
CA HIS A 932 1.96 3.47 10.49
C HIS A 932 2.70 2.12 10.41
N SER A 933 2.12 1.08 11.03
CA SER A 933 2.61 -0.29 11.03
C SER A 933 2.99 -0.81 9.63
N THR A 934 2.16 -0.54 8.60
CA THR A 934 2.46 -0.98 7.22
C THR A 934 3.63 -0.23 6.59
N VAL A 935 3.83 1.05 6.95
CA VAL A 935 5.00 1.84 6.54
C VAL A 935 6.25 1.28 7.22
N ARG A 936 6.18 1.00 8.52
CA ARG A 936 7.29 0.39 9.27
C ARG A 936 7.69 -0.96 8.69
N TYR A 937 6.71 -1.81 8.34
CA TYR A 937 6.94 -3.07 7.64
C TYR A 937 7.68 -2.86 6.32
N ALA A 938 7.16 -1.98 5.46
CA ALA A 938 7.76 -1.70 4.16
C ALA A 938 9.20 -1.18 4.30
N ILE A 939 9.45 -0.26 5.23
CA ILE A 939 10.79 0.26 5.54
C ILE A 939 11.71 -0.85 6.02
N LYS A 940 11.27 -1.71 6.94
CA LYS A 940 12.08 -2.84 7.41
C LYS A 940 12.49 -3.76 6.26
N LYS A 941 11.55 -4.10 5.38
CA LYS A 941 11.82 -4.93 4.20
C LYS A 941 12.81 -4.25 3.25
N LEU A 942 12.65 -2.95 3.00
CA LEU A 942 13.54 -2.18 2.13
C LEU A 942 14.95 -2.01 2.70
N LEU A 943 15.10 -1.87 4.02
CA LEU A 943 16.41 -1.88 4.67
C LEU A 943 17.11 -3.22 4.46
N GLY A 944 16.41 -4.34 4.63
CA GLY A 944 16.94 -5.69 4.36
C GLY A 944 17.33 -5.90 2.90
N LEU A 945 16.49 -5.46 1.95
CA LEU A 945 16.81 -5.50 0.53
C LEU A 945 18.01 -4.64 0.18
N ASN A 946 18.14 -3.45 0.78
CA ASN A 946 19.29 -2.58 0.55
C ASN A 946 20.60 -3.19 1.10
N GLU A 947 20.58 -4.14 2.02
CA GLU A 947 21.79 -4.83 2.50
C GLU A 947 22.31 -5.86 1.50
N GLN A 948 21.39 -6.65 0.93
CA GLN A 948 21.67 -7.63 -0.12
C GLN A 948 21.96 -6.86 -1.42
N LYS A 949 22.88 -7.31 -2.28
CA LYS A 949 23.15 -6.64 -3.57
C LYS A 949 21.93 -6.81 -4.51
N SER A 950 20.87 -6.07 -4.24
CA SER A 950 19.53 -6.22 -4.81
C SER A 950 19.27 -5.21 -5.92
N GLU A 951 18.15 -5.41 -6.63
CA GLU A 951 17.59 -4.49 -7.62
C GLU A 951 17.43 -3.06 -7.09
N LEU A 952 17.17 -2.89 -5.79
CA LEU A 952 17.02 -1.58 -5.16
C LEU A 952 18.31 -0.75 -5.26
N ARG A 953 19.49 -1.36 -5.04
CA ARG A 953 20.77 -0.64 -5.17
C ARG A 953 21.07 -0.24 -6.61
N VAL A 954 20.69 -1.09 -7.57
CA VAL A 954 20.84 -0.79 -9.00
C VAL A 954 19.95 0.41 -9.36
N ALA A 955 18.71 0.41 -8.90
CA ALA A 955 17.78 1.53 -9.11
C ALA A 955 18.30 2.83 -8.49
N VAL A 956 18.84 2.80 -7.26
CA VAL A 956 19.45 3.99 -6.62
C VAL A 956 20.63 4.51 -7.45
N ALA A 957 21.53 3.64 -7.91
CA ALA A 957 22.66 4.05 -8.73
C ALA A 957 22.24 4.65 -10.09
N GLU A 958 21.21 4.08 -10.72
CA GLU A 958 20.62 4.61 -11.95
C GLU A 958 20.01 6.00 -11.73
N GLN A 959 19.26 6.18 -10.65
CA GLN A 959 18.69 7.48 -10.30
C GLN A 959 19.77 8.52 -9.99
N SER A 960 20.85 8.16 -9.30
CA SER A 960 21.99 9.08 -9.10
C SER A 960 22.61 9.53 -10.42
N LYS A 961 22.76 8.62 -11.40
CA LYS A 961 23.25 8.96 -12.74
C LYS A 961 22.27 9.85 -13.52
N ASN A 962 20.97 9.60 -13.39
CA ASN A 962 19.93 10.43 -13.99
C ASN A 962 19.98 11.86 -13.41
N LEU A 963 20.04 11.98 -12.09
CA LEU A 963 20.18 13.27 -11.39
C LEU A 963 21.45 14.02 -11.82
N GLN A 964 22.58 13.33 -12.00
CA GLN A 964 23.80 13.95 -12.53
C GLN A 964 23.56 14.55 -13.93
N SER A 965 22.91 13.81 -14.83
CA SER A 965 22.57 14.30 -16.17
C SER A 965 21.62 15.50 -16.12
N ARG A 966 20.63 15.48 -15.22
CA ARG A 966 19.69 16.58 -15.02
C ARG A 966 20.37 17.81 -14.43
N CYS A 967 21.23 17.63 -13.44
CA CYS A 967 22.06 18.69 -12.88
C CYS A 967 22.84 19.41 -14.00
N GLN A 968 23.54 18.67 -14.86
CA GLN A 968 24.28 19.24 -15.99
C GLN A 968 23.38 20.02 -16.96
N ARG A 969 22.22 19.45 -17.34
CA ARG A 969 21.26 20.12 -18.24
C ARG A 969 20.66 21.39 -17.63
N LEU A 970 20.33 21.35 -16.34
CA LEU A 970 19.79 22.50 -15.61
C LEU A 970 20.84 23.60 -15.50
N LYS A 971 22.07 23.26 -15.12
CA LYS A 971 23.21 24.18 -15.08
C LYS A 971 23.39 24.89 -16.41
N GLU A 972 23.53 24.12 -17.50
CA GLU A 972 23.72 24.69 -18.84
C GLU A 972 22.58 25.62 -19.25
N THR A 973 21.34 25.29 -18.89
CA THR A 973 20.16 26.10 -19.20
C THR A 973 20.17 27.40 -18.40
N LEU A 974 20.44 27.33 -17.10
CA LEU A 974 20.56 28.49 -16.20
C LEU A 974 21.68 29.44 -16.65
N GLU A 975 22.88 28.91 -16.94
CA GLU A 975 24.03 29.71 -17.41
C GLU A 975 23.73 30.39 -18.76
N LYS A 976 23.15 29.66 -19.74
CA LYS A 976 22.66 30.24 -21.01
C LYS A 976 21.60 31.32 -20.79
N CYS A 977 20.87 31.24 -19.68
CA CYS A 977 19.90 32.21 -19.26
C CYS A 977 20.45 33.25 -18.28
N GLY A 978 21.77 33.45 -18.19
CA GLY A 978 22.36 34.56 -17.42
C GLY A 978 22.28 34.39 -15.90
N TRP A 979 22.21 33.15 -15.42
CA TRP A 979 22.35 32.82 -14.00
C TRP A 979 23.76 32.33 -13.68
N ASP A 980 24.30 32.74 -12.54
CA ASP A 980 25.55 32.19 -11.99
C ASP A 980 25.21 30.99 -11.10
N VAL A 981 25.58 29.80 -11.56
CA VAL A 981 25.23 28.53 -10.91
C VAL A 981 26.32 28.11 -9.93
N LEU A 982 25.93 27.74 -8.72
CA LEU A 982 26.80 26.96 -7.82
C LEU A 982 26.55 25.48 -8.11
N GLU A 983 27.56 24.81 -8.69
CA GLU A 983 27.42 23.42 -9.12
C GLU A 983 27.33 22.47 -7.92
N PRO A 984 26.21 21.71 -7.78
CA PRO A 984 26.05 20.74 -6.72
C PRO A 984 26.83 19.45 -7.00
N GLN A 985 27.14 18.73 -5.94
CA GLN A 985 27.85 17.45 -5.98
C GLN A 985 26.95 16.25 -5.61
N GLY A 986 25.79 16.52 -5.00
CA GLY A 986 24.83 15.51 -4.59
C GLY A 986 23.46 16.09 -4.25
N GLY A 987 22.53 15.19 -3.92
CA GLY A 987 21.16 15.53 -3.56
C GLY A 987 20.32 15.94 -4.78
N ILE A 988 19.27 16.71 -4.52
CA ILE A 988 18.24 17.03 -5.52
C ILE A 988 18.09 18.55 -5.76
N SER A 989 18.98 19.36 -5.18
CA SER A 989 18.89 20.82 -5.15
C SER A 989 20.12 21.49 -5.76
N MET A 990 19.91 22.62 -6.40
CA MET A 990 20.93 23.50 -6.97
C MET A 990 20.59 24.94 -6.60
N VAL A 991 21.60 25.76 -6.32
CA VAL A 991 21.40 27.21 -6.14
C VAL A 991 22.05 27.99 -7.28
N ALA A 992 21.36 29.05 -7.71
CA ALA A 992 21.84 29.93 -8.77
C ALA A 992 21.43 31.38 -8.51
N LYS A 993 22.30 32.31 -8.90
CA LYS A 993 22.08 33.74 -8.77
C LYS A 993 21.66 34.33 -10.13
N PRO A 994 20.54 35.08 -10.23
CA PRO A 994 20.03 35.66 -11.48
C PRO A 994 20.81 36.92 -11.89
N SER A 995 22.13 36.82 -12.04
CA SER A 995 23.03 37.98 -12.18
C SER A 995 22.71 38.87 -13.39
N ALA A 996 22.15 38.32 -14.47
CA ALA A 996 21.72 39.10 -15.63
C ALA A 996 20.44 39.92 -15.39
N TYR A 997 19.68 39.67 -14.32
CA TYR A 997 18.34 40.23 -14.11
C TYR A 997 18.16 40.97 -12.78
N LEU A 998 19.02 40.71 -11.79
CA LEU A 998 18.93 41.34 -10.49
C LEU A 998 18.91 42.87 -10.63
N ASN A 999 17.99 43.54 -9.94
CA ASN A 999 17.71 44.97 -10.00
C ASN A 999 17.12 45.52 -11.32
N LYS A 1000 16.79 44.68 -12.32
CA LYS A 1000 16.03 45.12 -13.50
C LYS A 1000 14.54 45.28 -13.19
N VAL A 1001 13.88 46.20 -13.89
CA VAL A 1001 12.42 46.38 -13.80
C VAL A 1001 11.77 45.61 -14.94
N ILE A 1002 10.74 44.82 -14.63
CA ILE A 1002 9.99 44.01 -15.61
C ILE A 1002 8.50 44.27 -15.53
N LYS A 1003 7.78 44.03 -16.62
CA LYS A 1003 6.31 44.14 -16.68
C LYS A 1003 5.65 42.78 -16.47
N ILE A 1004 4.88 42.64 -15.41
CA ILE A 1004 4.13 41.43 -15.07
C ILE A 1004 2.64 41.68 -15.35
N ARG A 1005 1.93 40.69 -15.90
CA ARG A 1005 0.47 40.77 -16.12
C ARG A 1005 -0.27 40.50 -14.81
N HIS A 1006 -1.36 41.24 -14.56
CA HIS A 1006 -2.27 40.93 -13.45
C HIS A 1006 -2.89 39.53 -13.63
N SER A 1007 -2.92 38.76 -12.53
CA SER A 1007 -3.75 37.56 -12.43
C SER A 1007 -5.23 37.99 -12.33
N PRO A 1008 -6.19 37.28 -12.97
CA PRO A 1008 -7.61 37.61 -12.92
C PRO A 1008 -8.24 37.68 -11.52
N LYS A 1009 -7.55 37.22 -10.47
CA LYS A 1009 -8.04 37.13 -9.09
C LYS A 1009 -7.49 38.20 -8.13
N ASP A 1010 -6.50 39.00 -8.52
CA ASP A 1010 -5.80 39.86 -7.56
C ASP A 1010 -6.55 41.17 -7.23
N ASP A 1011 -7.56 41.54 -8.02
CA ASP A 1011 -8.53 42.58 -7.69
C ASP A 1011 -9.61 42.55 -8.77
N GLY A 1012 -10.88 42.79 -8.44
CA GLY A 1012 -11.97 42.91 -9.44
C GLY A 1012 -11.85 44.10 -10.42
N LYS A 1013 -10.63 44.56 -10.70
CA LYS A 1013 -10.25 45.64 -11.62
C LYS A 1013 -9.37 45.11 -12.75
N ALA A 1014 -9.47 45.80 -13.88
CA ALA A 1014 -9.06 45.37 -15.22
C ALA A 1014 -7.66 44.73 -15.35
N THR A 1015 -7.58 43.86 -16.36
CA THR A 1015 -6.37 43.31 -17.00
C THR A 1015 -5.34 44.42 -17.34
N GLY A 1016 -4.45 44.72 -16.41
CA GLY A 1016 -3.31 45.61 -16.60
C GLY A 1016 -1.97 44.89 -16.42
N THR A 1017 -0.89 45.49 -16.92
CA THR A 1017 0.49 45.10 -16.58
C THR A 1017 1.06 46.06 -15.55
N TYR A 1018 1.78 45.58 -14.55
CA TYR A 1018 2.47 46.40 -13.56
C TYR A 1018 3.98 46.19 -13.61
N GLU A 1019 4.75 47.23 -13.27
CA GLU A 1019 6.22 47.19 -13.27
C GLU A 1019 6.74 46.79 -11.88
N VAL A 1020 7.65 45.81 -11.83
CA VAL A 1020 8.29 45.38 -10.58
C VAL A 1020 9.79 45.28 -10.77
N LYS A 1021 10.54 45.75 -9.77
CA LYS A 1021 12.00 45.58 -9.70
C LYS A 1021 12.31 44.18 -9.19
N LEU A 1022 13.10 43.41 -9.94
CA LEU A 1022 13.55 42.09 -9.54
C LEU A 1022 14.58 42.19 -8.42
N ASP A 1023 14.24 41.68 -7.25
CA ASP A 1023 15.14 41.51 -6.11
C ASP A 1023 14.98 40.10 -5.52
N ASP A 1024 15.63 39.87 -4.37
CA ASP A 1024 15.61 38.59 -3.66
C ASP A 1024 14.20 38.12 -3.28
N SER A 1025 13.22 39.02 -3.11
CA SER A 1025 11.86 38.64 -2.72
C SER A 1025 10.92 38.50 -3.93
N VAL A 1026 11.09 39.35 -4.93
CA VAL A 1026 10.18 39.47 -6.08
C VAL A 1026 10.41 38.40 -7.12
N ILE A 1027 11.65 37.92 -7.29
CA ILE A 1027 11.99 37.04 -8.42
C ILE A 1027 11.18 35.75 -8.44
N ARG A 1028 10.86 35.21 -7.25
CA ARG A 1028 10.00 34.04 -7.09
C ARG A 1028 8.60 34.29 -7.66
N GLU A 1029 7.96 35.37 -7.24
CA GLU A 1029 6.61 35.73 -7.71
C GLU A 1029 6.61 36.01 -9.22
N ALA A 1030 7.63 36.70 -9.72
CA ALA A 1030 7.79 36.99 -11.14
C ALA A 1030 7.92 35.72 -11.98
N MET A 1031 8.73 34.75 -11.54
CA MET A 1031 8.92 33.46 -12.24
C MET A 1031 7.60 32.69 -12.33
N VAL A 1032 6.88 32.58 -11.22
CA VAL A 1032 5.62 31.82 -11.11
C VAL A 1032 4.53 32.47 -11.94
N LYS A 1033 4.30 33.78 -11.79
CA LYS A 1033 3.25 34.50 -12.54
C LYS A 1033 3.50 34.52 -14.04
N SER A 1034 4.77 34.51 -14.47
CA SER A 1034 5.14 34.59 -15.89
C SER A 1034 5.20 33.23 -16.59
N THR A 1035 5.56 32.16 -15.88
CA THR A 1035 5.88 30.86 -16.49
C THR A 1035 5.26 29.65 -15.82
N GLY A 1036 4.67 29.79 -14.63
CA GLY A 1036 4.16 28.68 -13.82
C GLY A 1036 5.23 27.88 -13.07
N LEU A 1037 6.50 28.30 -13.12
CA LEU A 1037 7.59 27.61 -12.43
C LEU A 1037 7.77 28.12 -11.00
N CYS A 1038 7.62 27.23 -10.02
CA CYS A 1038 7.80 27.55 -8.59
C CYS A 1038 9.24 27.29 -8.16
N ILE A 1039 9.89 28.31 -7.61
CA ILE A 1039 11.26 28.27 -7.08
C ILE A 1039 11.29 28.88 -5.67
N ASN A 1040 12.38 28.67 -4.93
CA ASN A 1040 12.62 29.45 -3.71
C ASN A 1040 13.67 30.53 -3.97
N SER A 1041 13.53 31.66 -3.28
CA SER A 1041 14.40 32.82 -3.49
C SER A 1041 15.56 32.90 -2.49
N GLY A 1042 16.31 34.00 -2.53
CA GLY A 1042 17.33 34.34 -1.53
C GLY A 1042 16.80 34.44 -0.09
N LEU A 1043 15.51 34.78 0.07
CA LEU A 1043 14.87 34.83 1.39
C LEU A 1043 14.75 33.44 2.01
N TRP A 1044 14.39 32.44 1.21
CA TRP A 1044 14.27 31.06 1.67
C TRP A 1044 15.64 30.42 1.91
N THR A 1045 16.60 30.62 1.00
CA THR A 1045 17.94 30.03 1.13
C THR A 1045 18.76 30.67 2.26
N GLY A 1046 18.41 31.91 2.63
CA GLY A 1046 19.23 32.74 3.52
C GLY A 1046 20.56 33.18 2.90
N ILE A 1047 20.76 32.93 1.60
CA ILE A 1047 21.93 33.34 0.84
C ILE A 1047 21.52 34.50 -0.09
N PRO A 1048 22.02 35.73 0.14
CA PRO A 1048 21.62 36.90 -0.63
C PRO A 1048 21.80 36.71 -2.15
N GLY A 1049 20.70 36.87 -2.90
CA GLY A 1049 20.64 36.74 -4.36
C GLY A 1049 20.56 35.32 -4.90
N TYR A 1050 20.70 34.26 -4.10
CA TYR A 1050 20.71 32.89 -4.61
C TYR A 1050 19.34 32.22 -4.47
N CYS A 1051 18.75 31.87 -5.61
CA CYS A 1051 17.52 31.09 -5.68
C CYS A 1051 17.83 29.60 -5.68
N ARG A 1052 16.91 28.79 -5.16
CA ARG A 1052 16.99 27.32 -5.16
C ARG A 1052 16.08 26.72 -6.22
N PHE A 1053 16.61 25.69 -6.88
CA PHE A 1053 15.94 24.84 -7.85
C PHE A 1053 16.08 23.38 -7.44
N THR A 1054 14.97 22.68 -7.19
CA THR A 1054 14.98 21.22 -7.04
C THR A 1054 14.71 20.53 -8.37
N PHE A 1055 15.43 19.44 -8.68
CA PHE A 1055 15.42 18.80 -10.00
C PHE A 1055 15.12 17.29 -9.97
N ALA A 1056 14.60 16.79 -8.85
CA ALA A 1056 14.04 15.44 -8.73
C ALA A 1056 12.59 15.40 -9.24
N LEU A 1057 12.39 15.70 -10.52
CA LEU A 1057 11.08 15.74 -11.19
C LEU A 1057 10.84 14.50 -12.07
N GLU A 1058 9.61 14.28 -12.55
CA GLU A 1058 9.41 13.41 -13.71
C GLU A 1058 10.06 14.01 -14.97
N GLU A 1059 10.41 13.18 -15.96
CA GLU A 1059 11.15 13.66 -17.15
C GLU A 1059 10.36 14.69 -17.98
N SER A 1060 9.03 14.54 -18.05
CA SER A 1060 8.12 15.50 -18.69
C SER A 1060 8.18 16.86 -18.00
N ASP A 1061 8.03 16.89 -16.68
CA ASP A 1061 8.04 18.12 -15.89
C ASP A 1061 9.42 18.76 -15.82
N PHE A 1062 10.49 17.96 -15.76
CA PHE A 1062 11.85 18.48 -15.85
C PHE A 1062 12.10 19.22 -17.17
N LYS A 1063 11.68 18.65 -18.31
CA LYS A 1063 11.79 19.32 -19.62
C LYS A 1063 10.99 20.62 -19.64
N ARG A 1064 9.74 20.59 -19.16
CA ARG A 1064 8.90 21.79 -19.07
C ARG A 1064 9.51 22.86 -18.16
N ALA A 1065 10.19 22.47 -17.07
CA ALA A 1065 10.88 23.40 -16.19
C ALA A 1065 12.02 24.14 -16.90
N LEU A 1066 12.83 23.44 -17.70
CA LEU A 1066 13.89 24.07 -18.52
C LEU A 1066 13.30 25.05 -19.55
N ASP A 1067 12.17 24.69 -20.16
CA ASP A 1067 11.45 25.59 -21.07
C ASP A 1067 10.92 26.83 -20.34
N CYS A 1068 10.41 26.68 -19.12
CA CYS A 1068 9.97 27.82 -18.29
C CYS A 1068 11.13 28.76 -17.96
N ILE A 1069 12.30 28.24 -17.59
CA ILE A 1069 13.51 29.06 -17.35
C ILE A 1069 13.90 29.84 -18.61
N THR A 1070 13.85 29.18 -19.78
CA THR A 1070 14.16 29.81 -21.07
C THR A 1070 13.13 30.89 -21.42
N LYS A 1071 11.83 30.62 -21.25
CA LYS A 1071 10.75 31.60 -21.46
C LYS A 1071 10.86 32.80 -20.53
N PHE A 1072 11.28 32.59 -19.29
CA PHE A 1072 11.44 33.70 -18.33
C PHE A 1072 12.49 34.71 -18.82
N LYS A 1073 13.61 34.24 -19.40
CA LYS A 1073 14.60 35.11 -20.06
C LYS A 1073 13.96 35.97 -21.15
N ASP A 1074 13.11 35.38 -22.00
CA ASP A 1074 12.44 36.10 -23.09
C ASP A 1074 11.45 37.14 -22.56
N VAL A 1075 10.77 36.86 -21.44
CA VAL A 1075 9.88 37.82 -20.76
C VAL A 1075 10.68 39.01 -20.21
N ILE A 1076 11.90 38.81 -19.73
CA ILE A 1076 12.73 39.90 -19.19
C ILE A 1076 13.36 40.76 -20.30
N ASN A 1077 13.58 40.19 -21.48
CA ASN A 1077 14.18 40.90 -22.62
C ASN A 1077 13.17 41.73 -23.44
N ASN A 1078 11.87 41.51 -23.23
CA ASN A 1078 10.75 42.24 -23.86
C ASN A 1078 10.13 43.25 -22.88
#